data_AF-A0AAV1JYC9-F1
#
_entry.id   AF-A0AAV1JYC9-F1
#
_cell.length_a   1.000
_cell.length_b   1.000
_cell.length_c   1.000
_cell.angle_alpha   90.00
_cell.angle_beta   90.00
_cell.angle_gamma   90.00
#
_symmetry.space_group_name_H-M   'P 1'
#
loop_
_entity.id
_entity.type
_entity.pdbx_description
1 polymer ?
#
loop_
_entity_poly.entity_id
_entity_poly.type
_entity_poly.pdbx_seq_one_letter_code
_entity_poly.pdbx_strand_id
1 'polypeptide(L)'
;MKYAALIAFLAATSAASPTAVDYVRYNFFTFENQLWKNVTDPEWTQGGLAGDIELTKAFVAFDEQIASVPRPPRPPLDSWLWIKAVERLQVIDGFYKSFLDFVHRQSKPGGVAAPSREWLDLAESVLMDPSTSVAQAVRKLHDLLEHGDMFRSVLQEKHPDVCDLQLSPHQLIYDMYNTIALTEIKGYAMMQFSWMLLRIYGKGNFTQEASLTRQRYTERVVRTAVAAKDALSMAKRDLYRCDPAEHAKGVTYEEVTRLLQGYIENEVDMNEGQSCSGNCAYYTVAKNHGCFKEQYCSKQPTCRGRIINCQYIDSDMWICPASKTSTRRYEWIEYENGRKLGRGASCSRGTTKVDSWWRWLFWHCSYCMCLCDESGPTSDRYFSLWDATSDVKNNKLVDSWWKWYLVHCSYCFCICEDDVNVAERSFSLREASAAIDNNKVVTGVRLVKHGQVFHLQISEGKLGERGTVTAGSWVPVQKFDINDPDVRDGVDYHTLSYERRAVDLDELDSPYRHILTGVRFRMIGAHLHFEIRSTPFNYTTGRLSPERSVWISNDNTDGAEVPRSRINLFSPDVPIRSSSPLPVDSTHDQFIEFTNSDLDADAAQSTVPFIDIQPIEPLKGGSLISGAGMIHRGARGSGGFIAPKLITYDYSRHVKAELPIDIYEGESPDFMPVAAN
;
A
#
# COMPACT_ATOMS: atom_id res chain seq x y z
N MET A 1 18.56 -46.42 32.19
CA MET A 1 19.30 -45.45 33.03
C MET A 1 19.21 -44.11 32.30
N LYS A 2 18.14 -43.35 32.52
CA LYS A 2 17.91 -42.35 33.59
C LYS A 2 18.74 -41.08 33.39
N TYR A 3 18.00 -39.96 33.44
CA TYR A 3 18.37 -38.53 33.48
C TYR A 3 18.60 -37.87 32.11
N ALA A 4 17.89 -36.81 31.71
CA ALA A 4 16.82 -36.01 32.33
C ALA A 4 16.17 -35.20 31.19
N ALA A 5 14.84 -35.25 30.99
CA ALA A 5 13.90 -34.27 31.51
C ALA A 5 14.34 -32.80 31.31
N LEU A 6 14.13 -32.25 30.10
CA LEU A 6 13.93 -30.80 29.86
C LEU A 6 13.58 -30.48 28.40
N ILE A 7 12.49 -31.06 27.88
CA ILE A 7 11.76 -30.44 26.77
C ILE A 7 10.26 -30.50 27.10
N ALA A 8 9.91 -29.89 28.24
CA ALA A 8 8.69 -29.10 28.25
C ALA A 8 9.05 -27.83 27.47
N PHE A 9 8.88 -27.87 26.14
CA PHE A 9 8.65 -26.64 25.38
C PHE A 9 7.33 -26.09 25.91
N LEU A 10 7.40 -25.40 27.06
CA LEU A 10 6.54 -24.27 27.30
C LEU A 10 6.72 -23.41 26.06
N ALA A 11 5.71 -23.45 25.20
CA ALA A 11 5.38 -22.33 24.36
C ALA A 11 5.18 -21.13 25.30
N ALA A 12 6.28 -20.53 25.73
CA ALA A 12 6.32 -19.11 26.01
C ALA A 12 6.10 -18.44 24.65
N THR A 13 4.84 -18.49 24.18
CA THR A 13 4.31 -17.45 23.31
C THR A 13 4.58 -16.17 24.07
N SER A 14 5.71 -15.51 23.76
CA SER A 14 6.01 -14.22 24.35
C SER A 14 4.82 -13.34 24.03
N ALA A 15 3.98 -13.07 25.03
CA ALA A 15 2.72 -12.39 24.83
C ALA A 15 3.04 -11.08 24.11
N ALA A 16 2.40 -10.83 22.97
CA ALA A 16 2.64 -9.62 22.20
C ALA A 16 2.47 -8.39 23.12
N SER A 17 3.35 -7.40 23.03
CA SER A 17 3.32 -6.23 23.90
C SER A 17 2.00 -5.47 23.73
N PRO A 18 1.41 -4.91 24.80
CA PRO A 18 0.14 -4.18 24.72
C PRO A 18 0.25 -2.91 23.86
N THR A 19 -0.89 -2.39 23.40
CA THR A 19 -0.99 -1.02 22.86
C THR A 19 -0.52 0.03 23.89
N ALA A 20 -0.27 1.27 23.46
CA ALA A 20 0.09 2.34 24.38
C ALA A 20 -1.02 2.60 25.43
N VAL A 21 -2.28 2.57 25.02
CA VAL A 21 -3.43 2.77 25.92
C VAL A 21 -3.57 1.61 26.91
N ASP A 22 -3.44 0.37 26.45
CA ASP A 22 -3.52 -0.81 27.31
C ASP A 22 -2.38 -0.85 28.33
N TYR A 23 -1.19 -0.39 27.94
CA TYR A 23 -0.07 -0.27 28.87
C TYR A 23 -0.34 0.74 29.99
N VAL A 24 -0.85 1.93 29.66
CA VAL A 24 -1.24 2.93 30.68
C VAL A 24 -2.33 2.37 31.60
N ARG A 25 -3.32 1.65 31.05
CA ARG A 25 -4.35 0.99 31.84
C ARG A 25 -3.76 0.00 32.86
N TYR A 26 -2.82 -0.84 32.43
CA TYR A 26 -2.19 -1.82 33.34
C TYR A 26 -1.39 -1.15 34.47
N ASN A 27 -0.64 -0.10 34.14
CA ASN A 27 0.07 0.68 35.14
C ASN A 27 -0.92 1.33 36.12
N PHE A 28 -2.06 1.83 35.62
CA PHE A 28 -3.08 2.44 36.46
C PHE A 28 -3.69 1.48 37.47
N PHE A 29 -3.98 0.22 37.12
CA PHE A 29 -4.52 -0.75 38.09
C PHE A 29 -3.59 -1.01 39.27
N THR A 30 -2.28 -1.08 39.01
CA THR A 30 -1.28 -1.26 40.07
C THR A 30 -1.18 -0.01 40.94
N PHE A 31 -1.18 1.15 40.29
CA PHE A 31 -1.13 2.45 40.96
C PHE A 31 -2.38 2.70 41.83
N GLU A 32 -3.57 2.39 41.31
CA GLU A 32 -4.86 2.48 42.00
C GLU A 32 -4.85 1.64 43.30
N ASN A 33 -4.37 0.39 43.24
CA ASN A 33 -4.29 -0.47 44.42
C ASN A 33 -3.41 0.13 45.54
N GLN A 34 -2.31 0.79 45.18
CA GLN A 34 -1.44 1.47 46.13
C GLN A 34 -2.13 2.71 46.72
N LEU A 35 -2.81 3.49 45.89
CA LEU A 35 -3.57 4.66 46.34
C LEU A 35 -4.68 4.28 47.32
N TRP A 36 -5.43 3.21 47.06
CA TRP A 36 -6.47 2.76 47.99
C TRP A 36 -5.90 2.34 49.35
N LYS A 37 -4.72 1.68 49.40
CA LYS A 37 -4.04 1.36 50.67
C LYS A 37 -3.71 2.63 51.47
N ASN A 38 -3.19 3.65 50.79
CA ASN A 38 -2.85 4.93 51.42
C ASN A 38 -4.09 5.68 51.91
N VAL A 39 -5.15 5.76 51.09
CA VAL A 39 -6.39 6.46 51.44
C VAL A 39 -7.17 5.73 52.55
N THR A 40 -6.95 4.43 52.74
CA THR A 40 -7.46 3.70 53.92
C THR A 40 -6.67 3.93 55.19
N ASP A 41 -5.45 4.48 55.11
CA ASP A 41 -4.61 4.79 56.26
C ASP A 41 -5.19 5.99 57.05
N PRO A 42 -5.38 5.87 58.38
CA PRO A 42 -5.77 6.98 59.23
C PRO A 42 -4.88 8.23 59.10
N GLU A 43 -3.60 8.10 58.75
CA GLU A 43 -2.70 9.25 58.55
C GLU A 43 -3.16 10.19 57.43
N TRP A 44 -3.79 9.65 56.37
CA TRP A 44 -4.32 10.43 55.24
C TRP A 44 -5.66 11.12 55.55
N THR A 45 -6.33 10.71 56.62
CA THR A 45 -7.66 11.21 57.02
C THR A 45 -7.62 12.07 58.28
N GLN A 46 -6.65 11.85 59.18
CA GLN A 46 -6.59 12.46 60.52
C GLN A 46 -5.25 13.12 60.85
N GLY A 47 -4.19 12.87 60.07
CA GLY A 47 -2.79 13.11 60.46
C GLY A 47 -2.12 14.43 60.03
N GLY A 48 -2.85 15.44 59.56
CA GLY A 48 -2.25 16.71 59.13
C GLY A 48 -1.39 16.64 57.85
N LEU A 49 -1.16 15.45 57.28
CA LEU A 49 -0.82 15.28 55.87
C LEU A 49 -2.08 15.57 55.06
N ALA A 50 -2.01 16.52 54.14
CA ALA A 50 -3.12 16.86 53.26
C ALA A 50 -3.27 15.72 52.23
N GLY A 51 -4.01 14.66 52.59
CA GLY A 51 -4.22 13.48 51.74
C GLY A 51 -4.86 13.84 50.39
N ASP A 52 -5.63 14.93 50.34
CA ASP A 52 -6.12 15.57 49.13
C ASP A 52 -4.99 16.12 48.25
N ILE A 53 -3.94 16.73 48.83
CA ILE A 53 -2.75 17.19 48.09
C ILE A 53 -1.96 16.00 47.52
N GLU A 54 -1.74 14.93 48.28
CA GLU A 54 -1.03 13.75 47.79
C GLU A 54 -1.84 13.03 46.70
N LEU A 55 -3.16 12.94 46.85
CA LEU A 55 -4.05 12.44 45.81
C LEU A 55 -4.03 13.33 44.55
N THR A 56 -3.93 14.64 44.71
CA THR A 56 -3.79 15.59 43.59
C THR A 56 -2.49 15.34 42.82
N LYS A 57 -1.36 15.19 43.52
CA LYS A 57 -0.07 14.85 42.91
C LYS A 57 -0.12 13.53 42.16
N ALA A 58 -0.77 12.52 42.76
CA ALA A 58 -0.98 11.22 42.14
C ALA A 58 -1.77 11.30 40.84
N PHE A 59 -2.82 12.14 40.78
CA PHE A 59 -3.58 12.34 39.55
C PHE A 59 -2.75 13.03 38.45
N VAL A 60 -1.97 14.05 38.81
CA VAL A 60 -1.07 14.74 37.86
C VAL A 60 -0.04 13.77 37.28
N ALA A 61 0.58 12.93 38.11
CA ALA A 61 1.53 11.91 37.65
C ALA A 61 0.88 10.89 36.71
N PHE A 62 -0.39 10.55 36.92
CA PHE A 62 -1.15 9.71 36.00
C PHE A 62 -1.48 10.44 34.68
N ASP A 63 -1.84 11.72 34.73
CA ASP A 63 -2.08 12.52 33.52
C ASP A 63 -0.82 12.64 32.65
N GLU A 64 0.37 12.77 33.25
CA GLU A 64 1.63 12.74 32.49
C GLU A 64 1.79 11.44 31.67
N GLN A 65 1.34 10.31 32.22
CA GLN A 65 1.32 9.04 31.46
C GLN A 65 0.28 9.07 30.34
N ILE A 66 -0.91 9.61 30.59
CA ILE A 66 -1.96 9.77 29.56
C ILE A 66 -1.50 10.70 28.44
N ALA A 67 -0.83 11.81 28.78
CA ALA A 67 -0.30 12.79 27.84
C ALA A 67 0.84 12.23 26.97
N SER A 68 1.56 11.22 27.47
CA SER A 68 2.60 10.50 26.70
C SER A 68 2.02 9.61 25.59
N VAL A 69 0.74 9.23 25.67
CA VAL A 69 0.08 8.43 24.64
C VAL A 69 -0.30 9.31 23.46
N PRO A 70 0.15 9.01 22.23
CA PRO A 70 -0.27 9.77 21.07
C PRO A 70 -1.79 9.74 20.91
N ARG A 71 -2.38 10.91 20.68
CA ARG A 71 -3.83 11.02 20.53
C ARG A 71 -4.26 10.27 19.27
N PRO A 72 -5.09 9.22 19.39
CA PRO A 72 -5.59 8.53 18.21
C PRO A 72 -6.42 9.51 17.37
N PRO A 73 -6.24 9.52 16.04
CA PRO A 73 -7.10 10.31 15.18
C PRO A 73 -8.54 9.80 15.34
N ARG A 74 -9.51 10.71 15.43
CA ARG A 74 -10.93 10.30 15.43
C ARG A 74 -11.32 9.90 14.02
N PRO A 75 -11.78 8.66 13.80
CA PRO A 75 -12.23 8.22 12.48
C PRO A 75 -13.42 9.07 11.99
N PRO A 76 -13.39 9.56 10.74
CA PRO A 76 -14.46 10.35 10.14
C PRO A 76 -15.57 9.43 9.61
N LEU A 77 -16.20 8.67 10.51
CA LEU A 77 -17.31 7.76 10.16
C LEU A 77 -18.66 8.44 10.39
N ASP A 78 -19.58 8.26 9.46
CA ASP A 78 -20.93 8.83 9.53
C ASP A 78 -21.97 7.90 10.20
N SER A 79 -21.53 6.73 10.67
CA SER A 79 -22.40 5.78 11.37
C SER A 79 -23.04 6.41 12.61
N TRP A 80 -24.36 6.27 12.74
CA TRP A 80 -25.12 6.78 13.89
C TRP A 80 -24.55 6.30 15.23
N LEU A 81 -24.15 5.03 15.31
CA LEU A 81 -23.54 4.44 16.52
C LEU A 81 -22.24 5.16 16.88
N TRP A 82 -21.37 5.40 15.88
CA TRP A 82 -20.10 6.09 16.09
C TRP A 82 -20.31 7.55 16.50
N ILE A 83 -21.18 8.29 15.82
CA ILE A 83 -21.51 9.68 16.17
C ILE A 83 -22.01 9.76 17.61
N LYS A 84 -22.93 8.87 18.01
CA LYS A 84 -23.45 8.85 19.38
C LYS A 84 -22.39 8.45 20.41
N ALA A 85 -21.49 7.52 20.08
CA ALA A 85 -20.36 7.21 20.94
C ALA A 85 -19.45 8.42 21.12
N VAL A 86 -19.10 9.12 20.03
CA VAL A 86 -18.26 10.33 20.05
C VAL A 86 -18.88 11.43 20.91
N GLU A 87 -20.19 11.66 20.84
CA GLU A 87 -20.88 12.61 21.73
C GLU A 87 -20.64 12.26 23.22
N ARG A 88 -20.69 10.98 23.60
CA ARG A 88 -20.43 10.54 24.99
C ARG A 88 -18.96 10.65 25.37
N LEU A 89 -18.06 10.29 24.45
CA LEU A 89 -16.61 10.42 24.64
C LEU A 89 -16.22 11.89 24.89
N GLN A 90 -16.81 12.83 24.13
CA GLN A 90 -16.58 14.27 24.30
C GLN A 90 -17.03 14.80 25.67
N VAL A 91 -18.15 14.29 26.20
CA VAL A 91 -18.59 14.64 27.56
C VAL A 91 -17.53 14.21 28.57
N ILE A 92 -17.05 12.96 28.50
CA ILE A 92 -16.02 12.45 29.42
C ILE A 92 -14.72 13.26 29.29
N ASP A 93 -14.25 13.54 28.07
CA ASP A 93 -13.07 14.38 27.84
C ASP A 93 -13.25 15.80 28.40
N GLY A 94 -14.45 16.37 28.30
CA GLY A 94 -14.79 17.68 28.86
C GLY A 94 -14.72 17.70 30.40
N PHE A 95 -15.25 16.67 31.05
CA PHE A 95 -15.10 16.49 32.50
C PHE A 95 -13.63 16.28 32.88
N TYR A 96 -12.89 15.46 32.14
CA TYR A 96 -11.48 15.21 32.40
C TYR A 96 -10.65 16.48 32.34
N LYS A 97 -10.89 17.33 31.33
CA LYS A 97 -10.25 18.64 31.23
C LYS A 97 -10.57 19.52 32.44
N SER A 98 -11.84 19.64 32.83
CA SER A 98 -12.25 20.45 33.99
C SER A 98 -11.65 19.92 35.30
N PHE A 99 -11.59 18.60 35.46
CA PHE A 99 -10.99 17.93 36.61
C PHE A 99 -9.48 18.20 36.67
N LEU A 100 -8.77 18.07 35.55
CA LEU A 100 -7.35 18.42 35.43
C LEU A 100 -7.09 19.89 35.75
N ASP A 101 -7.86 20.81 35.16
CA ASP A 101 -7.71 22.25 35.40
C ASP A 101 -7.91 22.61 36.88
N PHE A 102 -8.75 21.86 37.60
CA PHE A 102 -8.90 21.97 39.05
C PHE A 102 -7.66 21.44 39.78
N VAL A 103 -7.28 20.17 39.54
CA VAL A 103 -6.14 19.50 40.19
C VAL A 103 -4.82 20.24 39.94
N HIS A 104 -4.57 20.76 38.74
CA HIS A 104 -3.38 21.55 38.44
C HIS A 104 -3.33 22.88 39.17
N ARG A 105 -4.48 23.51 39.46
CA ARG A 105 -4.50 24.72 40.29
C ARG A 105 -4.11 24.42 41.74
N GLN A 106 -4.49 23.24 42.23
CA GLN A 106 -4.24 22.81 43.61
C GLN A 106 -2.82 22.25 43.84
N SER A 107 -2.16 21.76 42.80
CA SER A 107 -0.79 21.20 42.88
C SER A 107 0.33 22.25 42.76
N LYS A 108 0.02 23.51 42.45
CA LYS A 108 1.05 24.57 42.30
C LYS A 108 1.65 24.95 43.66
N PRO A 109 3.00 25.03 43.78
CA PRO A 109 3.65 25.51 45.00
C PRO A 109 3.17 26.93 45.36
N GLY A 110 2.69 27.11 46.60
CA GLY A 110 2.15 28.40 47.07
C GLY A 110 0.74 28.74 46.58
N GLY A 111 0.04 27.80 45.94
CA GLY A 111 -1.38 27.95 45.60
C GLY A 111 -2.27 28.02 46.84
N VAL A 112 -3.36 28.78 46.76
CA VAL A 112 -4.40 28.80 47.81
C VAL A 112 -5.19 27.50 47.73
N ALA A 113 -5.19 26.73 48.82
CA ALA A 113 -5.96 25.50 48.91
C ALA A 113 -7.46 25.78 48.71
N ALA A 114 -8.10 25.02 47.81
CA ALA A 114 -9.53 25.12 47.59
C ALA A 114 -10.31 24.74 48.87
N PRO A 115 -11.42 25.41 49.15
CA PRO A 115 -12.33 24.99 50.21
C PRO A 115 -12.78 23.54 50.04
N SER A 116 -12.99 22.82 51.15
CA SER A 116 -13.48 21.44 51.15
C SER A 116 -14.75 21.24 50.32
N ARG A 117 -15.63 22.25 50.28
CA ARG A 117 -16.85 22.24 49.47
C ARG A 117 -16.56 22.11 47.98
N GLU A 118 -15.54 22.77 47.45
CA GLU A 118 -15.22 22.69 46.01
C GLU A 118 -14.73 21.30 45.62
N TRP A 119 -13.99 20.63 46.49
CA TRP A 119 -13.58 19.23 46.29
C TRP A 119 -14.76 18.26 46.30
N LEU A 120 -15.72 18.48 47.21
CA LEU A 120 -16.95 17.69 47.28
C LEU A 120 -17.81 17.92 46.04
N ASP A 121 -18.03 19.18 45.65
CA ASP A 121 -18.80 19.54 44.45
C ASP A 121 -18.17 18.91 43.19
N LEU A 122 -16.82 18.91 43.08
CA LEU A 122 -16.11 18.24 42.00
C LEU A 122 -16.38 16.73 42.00
N ALA A 123 -16.20 16.07 43.14
CA ALA A 123 -16.39 14.62 43.26
C ALA A 123 -17.84 14.18 43.00
N GLU A 124 -18.81 14.92 43.53
CA GLU A 124 -20.24 14.69 43.33
C GLU A 124 -20.64 14.92 41.86
N SER A 125 -20.07 15.91 41.17
CA SER A 125 -20.34 16.14 39.75
C SER A 125 -19.89 14.96 38.86
N VAL A 126 -18.81 14.27 39.24
CA VAL A 126 -18.29 13.09 38.53
C VAL A 126 -19.14 11.85 38.78
N LEU A 127 -19.68 11.69 39.99
CA LEU A 127 -20.29 10.44 40.46
C LEU A 127 -21.82 10.46 40.56
N MET A 128 -22.39 11.55 41.06
CA MET A 128 -23.74 11.55 41.66
C MET A 128 -24.81 12.18 40.78
N ASP A 129 -24.46 13.03 39.79
CA ASP A 129 -25.48 13.61 38.90
C ASP A 129 -26.15 12.51 38.04
N PRO A 130 -27.47 12.33 38.12
CA PRO A 130 -28.17 11.22 37.46
C PRO A 130 -28.23 11.35 35.94
N SER A 131 -27.91 12.52 35.39
CA SER A 131 -28.13 12.87 33.99
C SER A 131 -26.85 13.25 33.23
N THR A 132 -25.95 13.96 33.88
CA THR A 132 -24.77 14.63 33.31
C THR A 132 -23.43 14.13 33.85
N SER A 133 -23.40 13.28 34.89
CA SER A 133 -22.15 12.81 35.48
C SER A 133 -21.28 11.98 34.51
N VAL A 134 -19.99 11.87 34.84
CA VAL A 134 -19.06 10.96 34.15
C VAL A 134 -19.55 9.52 34.24
N ALA A 135 -20.02 9.09 35.42
CA ALA A 135 -20.58 7.76 35.62
C ALA A 135 -21.75 7.49 34.64
N GLN A 136 -22.63 8.47 34.45
CA GLN A 136 -23.75 8.36 33.52
C GLN A 136 -23.32 8.40 32.05
N ALA A 137 -22.31 9.21 31.70
CA ALA A 137 -21.75 9.25 30.35
C ALA A 137 -21.08 7.93 29.96
N VAL A 138 -20.28 7.35 30.87
CA VAL A 138 -19.65 6.03 30.70
C VAL A 138 -20.70 4.92 30.57
N ARG A 139 -21.77 4.96 31.39
CA ARG A 139 -22.88 4.02 31.26
C ARG A 139 -23.56 4.10 29.89
N LYS A 140 -23.92 5.31 29.44
CA LYS A 140 -24.53 5.52 28.12
C LYS A 140 -23.60 5.08 26.97
N LEU A 141 -22.29 5.27 27.12
CA LEU A 141 -21.30 4.77 26.16
C LEU A 141 -21.30 3.24 26.13
N HIS A 142 -21.37 2.60 27.30
CA HIS A 142 -21.43 1.15 27.39
C HIS A 142 -22.66 0.56 26.69
N ASP A 143 -23.83 1.16 26.90
CA ASP A 143 -25.08 0.72 26.25
C ASP A 143 -24.96 0.74 24.72
N LEU A 144 -24.21 1.70 24.16
CA LEU A 144 -23.91 1.78 22.72
C LEU A 144 -22.91 0.71 22.24
N LEU A 145 -21.99 0.29 23.10
CA LEU A 145 -20.95 -0.71 22.80
C LEU A 145 -21.42 -2.15 23.01
N GLU A 146 -22.54 -2.35 23.72
CA GLU A 146 -22.96 -3.65 24.24
C GLU A 146 -23.08 -4.74 23.15
N HIS A 147 -23.57 -4.38 21.96
CA HIS A 147 -23.80 -5.35 20.89
C HIS A 147 -22.55 -5.65 20.04
N GLY A 148 -21.43 -4.94 20.23
CA GLY A 148 -20.21 -5.14 19.46
C GLY A 148 -20.32 -4.77 17.97
N ASP A 149 -21.52 -4.43 17.51
CA ASP A 149 -21.83 -4.08 16.12
C ASP A 149 -21.09 -2.83 15.63
N MET A 150 -20.64 -1.98 16.54
CA MET A 150 -19.91 -0.74 16.19
C MET A 150 -18.59 -1.02 15.46
N PHE A 151 -17.81 -2.02 15.88
CA PHE A 151 -16.56 -2.34 15.16
C PHE A 151 -16.84 -3.15 13.89
N ARG A 152 -17.90 -3.98 13.90
CA ARG A 152 -18.29 -4.79 12.75
C ARG A 152 -18.93 -3.98 11.63
N SER A 153 -19.55 -2.84 11.93
CA SER A 153 -20.13 -1.98 10.89
C SER A 153 -19.06 -1.50 9.91
N VAL A 154 -17.83 -1.26 10.36
CA VAL A 154 -16.67 -0.92 9.51
C VAL A 154 -16.33 -2.01 8.49
N LEU A 155 -16.67 -3.27 8.78
CA LEU A 155 -16.46 -4.40 7.86
C LEU A 155 -17.58 -4.52 6.81
N GLN A 156 -18.79 -4.08 7.16
CA GLN A 156 -20.00 -4.23 6.34
C GLN A 156 -20.26 -3.01 5.46
N GLU A 157 -19.84 -1.83 5.91
CA GLU A 157 -19.92 -0.61 5.15
C GLU A 157 -18.95 -0.72 3.96
N LYS A 158 -19.51 -0.93 2.76
CA LYS A 158 -18.92 -0.40 1.53
C LYS A 158 -18.99 1.13 1.64
N HIS A 159 -18.25 1.71 2.58
CA HIS A 159 -18.14 3.14 2.70
C HIS A 159 -17.71 3.63 1.32
N PRO A 160 -18.40 4.61 0.72
CA PRO A 160 -17.78 5.35 -0.36
C PRO A 160 -16.44 5.83 0.21
N ASP A 161 -15.39 5.31 -0.39
CA ASP A 161 -14.06 5.87 -0.37
C ASP A 161 -13.19 5.65 0.88
N VAL A 162 -13.12 4.39 1.36
CA VAL A 162 -11.98 3.91 2.19
C VAL A 162 -10.63 4.26 1.52
N CYS A 163 -10.58 4.26 0.19
CA CYS A 163 -9.41 4.72 -0.58
C CYS A 163 -9.24 6.26 -0.65
N ASP A 164 -10.29 7.08 -0.45
CA ASP A 164 -10.15 8.55 -0.36
C ASP A 164 -9.73 8.99 1.03
N LEU A 165 -10.24 8.30 2.06
CA LEU A 165 -9.83 8.52 3.44
C LEU A 165 -8.36 8.15 3.67
N GLN A 166 -7.75 7.38 2.77
CA GLN A 166 -6.40 6.82 2.92
C GLN A 166 -6.21 6.12 4.27
N LEU A 167 -7.20 5.35 4.70
CA LEU A 167 -7.19 4.57 5.92
C LEU A 167 -7.70 3.16 5.62
N SER A 168 -6.99 2.13 6.08
CA SER A 168 -7.51 0.77 5.97
C SER A 168 -8.64 0.54 6.98
N PRO A 169 -9.60 -0.37 6.70
CA PRO A 169 -10.60 -0.78 7.68
C PRO A 169 -9.99 -1.24 9.01
N HIS A 170 -8.83 -1.91 8.94
CA HIS A 170 -8.07 -2.31 10.12
C HIS A 170 -7.60 -1.10 10.95
N GLN A 171 -7.05 -0.06 10.29
CA GLN A 171 -6.62 1.17 10.97
C GLN A 171 -7.81 1.90 11.60
N LEU A 172 -8.95 1.98 10.91
CA LEU A 172 -10.17 2.60 11.43
C LEU A 172 -10.62 1.93 12.74
N ILE A 173 -10.71 0.60 12.76
CA ILE A 173 -11.11 -0.16 13.95
C ILE A 173 -10.08 0.05 15.08
N TYR A 174 -8.78 0.05 14.77
CA TYR A 174 -7.72 0.28 15.75
C TYR A 174 -7.80 1.68 16.37
N ASP A 175 -8.06 2.71 15.57
CA ASP A 175 -8.21 4.09 16.02
C ASP A 175 -9.48 4.28 16.85
N MET A 176 -10.59 3.63 16.46
CA MET A 176 -11.83 3.58 17.27
C MET A 176 -11.56 2.97 18.64
N TYR A 177 -10.92 1.80 18.68
CA TYR A 177 -10.60 1.10 19.93
C TYR A 177 -9.76 1.98 20.85
N ASN A 178 -8.64 2.53 20.37
CA ASN A 178 -7.76 3.36 21.18
C ASN A 178 -8.45 4.64 21.66
N THR A 179 -9.32 5.24 20.85
CA THR A 179 -10.10 6.43 21.23
C THR A 179 -11.06 6.11 22.39
N ILE A 180 -11.81 5.02 22.28
CA ILE A 180 -12.73 4.56 23.33
C ILE A 180 -11.93 4.21 24.59
N ALA A 181 -10.92 3.34 24.45
CA ALA A 181 -10.08 2.85 25.53
C ALA A 181 -9.40 3.99 26.33
N LEU A 182 -8.88 5.01 25.63
CA LEU A 182 -8.19 6.16 26.24
C LEU A 182 -9.19 7.06 26.99
N THR A 183 -10.40 7.20 26.47
CA THR A 183 -11.43 8.02 27.12
C THR A 183 -12.06 7.30 28.31
N GLU A 184 -12.26 5.99 28.20
CA GLU A 184 -12.80 5.19 29.30
C GLU A 184 -11.85 5.15 30.51
N ILE A 185 -10.53 5.06 30.30
CA ILE A 185 -9.58 5.10 31.42
C ILE A 185 -9.58 6.47 32.12
N LYS A 186 -9.75 7.58 31.38
CA LYS A 186 -9.93 8.92 31.98
C LYS A 186 -11.17 8.98 32.85
N GLY A 187 -12.31 8.48 32.33
CA GLY A 187 -13.56 8.39 33.08
C GLY A 187 -13.42 7.55 34.34
N TYR A 188 -12.80 6.38 34.22
CA TYR A 188 -12.54 5.48 35.33
C TYR A 188 -11.65 6.10 36.41
N ALA A 189 -10.54 6.73 36.01
CA ALA A 189 -9.64 7.41 36.92
C ALA A 189 -10.37 8.53 37.68
N MET A 190 -11.12 9.39 36.99
CA MET A 190 -11.91 10.43 37.68
C MET A 190 -12.86 9.83 38.72
N MET A 191 -13.57 8.74 38.41
CA MET A 191 -14.47 8.11 39.38
C MET A 191 -13.72 7.55 40.59
N GLN A 192 -12.59 6.86 40.40
CA GLN A 192 -11.79 6.32 41.52
C GLN A 192 -11.25 7.42 42.43
N PHE A 193 -10.70 8.49 41.84
CA PHE A 193 -10.20 9.63 42.59
C PHE A 193 -11.32 10.36 43.35
N SER A 194 -12.50 10.50 42.74
CA SER A 194 -13.67 11.08 43.42
C SER A 194 -14.12 10.25 44.62
N TRP A 195 -14.12 8.91 44.55
CA TRP A 195 -14.42 8.06 45.71
C TRP A 195 -13.39 8.23 46.82
N MET A 196 -12.10 8.30 46.47
CA MET A 196 -11.02 8.55 47.42
C MET A 196 -11.16 9.93 48.09
N LEU A 197 -11.50 10.98 47.33
CA LEU A 197 -11.74 12.33 47.86
C LEU A 197 -12.89 12.34 48.87
N LEU A 198 -14.04 11.76 48.51
CA LEU A 198 -15.20 11.71 49.42
C LEU A 198 -14.86 11.00 50.74
N ARG A 199 -14.00 9.97 50.69
CA ARG A 199 -13.50 9.27 51.87
C ARG A 199 -12.58 10.14 52.73
N ILE A 200 -11.61 10.83 52.12
CA ILE A 200 -10.69 11.75 52.82
C ILE A 200 -11.46 12.84 53.56
N TYR A 201 -12.53 13.35 52.95
CA TYR A 201 -13.42 14.36 53.54
C TYR A 201 -14.48 13.80 54.51
N GLY A 202 -14.40 12.52 54.87
CA GLY A 202 -15.26 11.90 55.89
C GLY A 202 -16.73 11.72 55.48
N LYS A 203 -17.04 11.68 54.17
CA LYS A 203 -18.42 11.49 53.68
C LYS A 203 -18.89 10.03 53.66
N GLY A 204 -17.98 9.08 53.86
CA GLY A 204 -18.29 7.65 53.82
C GLY A 204 -17.05 6.82 53.52
N ASN A 205 -17.22 5.49 53.56
CA ASN A 205 -16.10 4.58 53.32
C ASN A 205 -15.82 4.33 51.84
N PHE A 206 -16.84 4.33 50.98
CA PHE A 206 -16.78 4.22 49.51
C PHE A 206 -15.96 3.06 48.90
N THR A 207 -15.48 2.12 49.72
CA THR A 207 -14.66 0.99 49.28
C THR A 207 -15.46 0.01 48.43
N GLN A 208 -16.73 -0.21 48.77
CA GLN A 208 -17.62 -1.09 48.02
C GLN A 208 -17.99 -0.47 46.67
N GLU A 209 -18.31 0.82 46.64
CA GLU A 209 -18.65 1.57 45.44
C GLU A 209 -17.45 1.64 44.48
N ALA A 210 -16.24 1.88 45.00
CA ALA A 210 -15.01 1.84 44.25
C ALA A 210 -14.70 0.45 43.67
N SER A 211 -14.86 -0.60 44.48
CA SER A 211 -14.69 -2.00 44.03
C SER A 211 -15.68 -2.35 42.93
N LEU A 212 -16.95 -1.95 43.06
CA LEU A 212 -17.97 -2.18 42.04
C LEU A 212 -17.68 -1.38 40.76
N THR A 213 -17.15 -0.15 40.90
CA THR A 213 -16.72 0.67 39.76
C THR A 213 -15.57 -0.01 39.01
N ARG A 214 -14.60 -0.58 39.72
CA ARG A 214 -13.48 -1.37 39.16
C ARG A 214 -13.95 -2.63 38.44
N GLN A 215 -14.84 -3.40 39.07
CA GLN A 215 -15.40 -4.60 38.46
C GLN A 215 -16.13 -4.27 37.14
N ARG A 216 -17.03 -3.29 37.17
CA ARG A 216 -17.78 -2.88 35.96
C ARG A 216 -16.86 -2.34 34.88
N TYR A 217 -15.83 -1.58 35.23
CA TYR A 217 -14.83 -1.09 34.26
C TYR A 217 -14.08 -2.26 33.60
N THR A 218 -13.65 -3.23 34.41
CA THR A 218 -12.97 -4.44 33.95
C THR A 218 -13.81 -5.21 32.94
N GLU A 219 -15.06 -5.50 33.28
CA GLU A 219 -15.99 -6.22 32.39
C GLU A 219 -16.16 -5.51 31.05
N ARG A 220 -16.28 -4.17 31.06
CA ARG A 220 -16.40 -3.37 29.83
C ARG A 220 -15.14 -3.41 28.98
N VAL A 221 -13.96 -3.23 29.59
CA VAL A 221 -12.68 -3.25 28.87
C VAL A 221 -12.48 -4.58 28.17
N VAL A 222 -12.72 -5.69 28.87
CA VAL A 222 -12.59 -7.03 28.28
C VAL A 222 -13.53 -7.18 27.09
N ARG A 223 -14.82 -6.84 27.25
CA ARG A 223 -15.82 -6.96 26.18
C ARG A 223 -15.46 -6.11 24.96
N THR A 224 -15.09 -4.85 25.16
CA THR A 224 -14.69 -3.92 24.09
C THR A 224 -13.43 -4.40 23.37
N ALA A 225 -12.41 -4.87 24.11
CA ALA A 225 -11.16 -5.37 23.55
C ALA A 225 -11.36 -6.67 22.75
N VAL A 226 -12.21 -7.59 23.22
CA VAL A 226 -12.58 -8.80 22.45
C VAL A 226 -13.27 -8.41 21.14
N ALA A 227 -14.30 -7.55 21.22
CA ALA A 227 -15.04 -7.12 20.03
C ALA A 227 -14.13 -6.41 19.00
N ALA A 228 -13.23 -5.53 19.46
CA ALA A 228 -12.27 -4.86 18.60
C ALA A 228 -11.27 -5.85 17.99
N LYS A 229 -10.71 -6.77 18.78
CA LYS A 229 -9.76 -7.78 18.31
C LYS A 229 -10.37 -8.71 17.26
N ASP A 230 -11.60 -9.15 17.48
CA ASP A 230 -12.33 -9.97 16.51
C ASP A 230 -12.55 -9.21 15.21
N ALA A 231 -12.99 -7.94 15.29
CA ALA A 231 -13.16 -7.10 14.10
C ALA A 231 -11.83 -6.85 13.35
N LEU A 232 -10.74 -6.57 14.07
CA LEU A 232 -9.41 -6.39 13.50
C LEU A 232 -8.91 -7.63 12.76
N SER A 233 -9.20 -8.83 13.27
CA SER A 233 -8.79 -10.10 12.65
C SER A 233 -9.48 -10.36 11.31
N MET A 234 -10.65 -9.76 11.07
CA MET A 234 -11.41 -9.86 9.82
C MET A 234 -11.18 -8.66 8.88
N ALA A 235 -10.61 -7.57 9.38
CA ALA A 235 -10.48 -6.33 8.64
C ALA A 235 -9.36 -6.38 7.60
N LYS A 236 -9.65 -5.84 6.40
CA LYS A 236 -8.63 -5.62 5.37
C LYS A 236 -7.62 -4.57 5.85
N ARG A 237 -6.35 -4.79 5.48
CA ARG A 237 -5.22 -3.89 5.78
C ARG A 237 -4.78 -3.04 4.59
N ASP A 238 -5.51 -3.17 3.49
CA ASP A 238 -5.21 -2.60 2.19
C ASP A 238 -5.34 -1.08 2.17
N LEU A 239 -4.38 -0.43 1.51
CA LEU A 239 -4.39 1.00 1.23
C LEU A 239 -3.94 1.23 -0.22
N TYR A 240 -4.82 1.81 -1.02
CA TYR A 240 -4.57 2.22 -2.40
C TYR A 240 -5.35 3.50 -2.71
N ARG A 241 -5.02 4.19 -3.80
CA ARG A 241 -5.68 5.45 -4.19
C ARG A 241 -6.93 5.18 -5.03
N CYS A 242 -8.04 5.86 -4.74
CA CYS A 242 -9.22 5.84 -5.62
C CYS A 242 -8.93 6.59 -6.94
N ASP A 243 -9.78 6.38 -7.96
CA ASP A 243 -9.71 7.21 -9.16
C ASP A 243 -10.03 8.68 -8.85
N PRO A 244 -9.24 9.63 -9.40
CA PRO A 244 -9.57 11.04 -9.33
C PRO A 244 -10.84 11.34 -10.12
N ALA A 245 -11.47 12.48 -9.83
CA ALA A 245 -12.60 12.97 -10.62
C ALA A 245 -12.25 13.16 -12.11
N GLU A 246 -11.00 13.55 -12.39
CA GLU A 246 -10.47 13.65 -13.75
C GLU A 246 -9.00 13.20 -13.77
N HIS A 247 -8.64 12.41 -14.78
CA HIS A 247 -7.26 11.96 -14.97
C HIS A 247 -6.47 12.97 -15.81
N ALA A 248 -5.27 13.33 -15.32
CA ALA A 248 -4.37 14.24 -16.02
C ALA A 248 -2.97 13.61 -16.15
N LYS A 249 -2.44 13.58 -17.37
CA LYS A 249 -1.11 13.02 -17.69
C LYS A 249 -0.03 13.82 -16.94
N GLY A 250 0.91 13.12 -16.30
CA GLY A 250 1.97 13.71 -15.48
C GLY A 250 1.52 14.20 -14.10
N VAL A 251 0.23 14.07 -13.76
CA VAL A 251 -0.30 14.39 -12.42
C VAL A 251 -0.90 13.16 -11.75
N THR A 252 -1.79 12.45 -12.43
CA THR A 252 -2.47 11.26 -11.88
C THR A 252 -2.06 9.97 -12.57
N TYR A 253 -1.67 10.04 -13.84
CA TYR A 253 -1.17 8.88 -14.56
C TYR A 253 -0.02 9.24 -15.50
N GLU A 254 0.71 8.21 -15.89
CA GLU A 254 1.67 8.23 -16.98
C GLU A 254 1.42 7.04 -17.92
N GLU A 255 1.94 7.13 -19.13
CA GLU A 255 1.84 6.07 -20.13
C GLU A 255 3.23 5.56 -20.51
N VAL A 256 3.29 4.26 -20.80
CA VAL A 256 4.36 3.68 -21.60
C VAL A 256 4.12 4.09 -23.04
N THR A 257 5.15 4.52 -23.76
CA THR A 257 5.03 4.93 -25.16
C THR A 257 5.82 4.03 -26.09
N ARG A 258 5.40 3.95 -27.36
CA ARG A 258 6.12 3.26 -28.44
C ARG A 258 6.40 1.77 -28.18
N LEU A 259 5.52 1.10 -27.43
CA LEU A 259 5.53 -0.36 -27.28
C LEU A 259 4.31 -0.94 -27.99
N LEU A 260 4.58 -1.73 -29.04
CA LEU A 260 3.57 -2.45 -29.83
C LEU A 260 2.53 -1.55 -30.50
N GLN A 261 2.91 -0.38 -30.98
CA GLN A 261 1.94 0.52 -31.62
C GLN A 261 1.51 0.04 -32.99
N GLY A 262 0.22 0.19 -33.31
CA GLY A 262 -0.32 -0.08 -34.65
C GLY A 262 0.44 0.70 -35.73
N TYR A 263 0.85 -0.02 -36.77
CA TYR A 263 1.71 0.49 -37.83
C TYR A 263 1.31 -0.11 -39.17
N ILE A 264 1.07 0.75 -40.16
CA ILE A 264 0.77 0.36 -41.54
C ILE A 264 2.08 0.25 -42.30
N GLU A 265 2.37 -0.90 -42.88
CA GLU A 265 3.56 -1.10 -43.72
C GLU A 265 3.22 -1.90 -44.97
N ASN A 266 3.88 -1.60 -46.09
CA ASN A 266 3.71 -2.39 -47.30
C ASN A 266 4.61 -3.64 -47.29
N GLU A 267 4.10 -4.74 -47.84
CA GLU A 267 4.87 -5.99 -47.99
C GLU A 267 6.24 -5.77 -48.65
N VAL A 268 6.31 -4.87 -49.64
CA VAL A 268 7.54 -4.56 -50.39
C VAL A 268 8.64 -3.95 -49.50
N ASP A 269 8.29 -3.32 -48.39
CA ASP A 269 9.22 -2.62 -47.51
C ASP A 269 9.64 -3.45 -46.28
N MET A 270 9.05 -4.64 -46.12
CA MET A 270 9.29 -5.54 -44.98
C MET A 270 10.31 -6.66 -45.26
N ASN A 271 10.95 -6.65 -46.43
CA ASN A 271 11.95 -7.65 -46.81
C ASN A 271 13.09 -7.06 -47.65
N GLU A 272 14.29 -7.63 -47.53
CA GLU A 272 15.50 -7.18 -48.26
C GLU A 272 15.36 -7.25 -49.78
N GLY A 273 14.61 -8.25 -50.27
CA GLY A 273 14.41 -8.45 -51.71
C GLY A 273 13.44 -7.45 -52.34
N GLN A 274 12.84 -6.57 -51.54
CA GLN A 274 11.76 -5.67 -51.94
C GLN A 274 10.70 -6.39 -52.77
N SER A 275 10.23 -7.56 -52.32
CA SER A 275 9.26 -8.40 -53.03
C SER A 275 7.88 -8.35 -52.37
N CYS A 276 6.84 -8.75 -53.11
CA CYS A 276 5.47 -8.92 -52.61
C CYS A 276 5.01 -10.37 -52.83
N SER A 277 5.92 -11.32 -52.58
CA SER A 277 5.66 -12.74 -52.82
C SER A 277 4.91 -13.43 -51.69
N GLY A 278 4.81 -12.77 -50.54
CA GLY A 278 4.07 -13.24 -49.38
C GLY A 278 2.63 -12.71 -49.35
N ASN A 279 2.06 -12.75 -48.15
CA ASN A 279 0.88 -12.00 -47.76
C ASN A 279 1.17 -11.35 -46.40
N CYS A 280 0.29 -10.48 -45.90
CA CYS A 280 0.53 -9.85 -44.60
C CYS A 280 0.76 -10.82 -43.43
N ALA A 281 0.06 -11.96 -43.41
CA ALA A 281 0.21 -12.96 -42.34
C ALA A 281 1.55 -13.71 -42.36
N TYR A 282 2.27 -13.68 -43.49
CA TYR A 282 3.62 -14.22 -43.60
C TYR A 282 4.63 -13.47 -42.70
N TYR A 283 4.41 -12.17 -42.51
CA TYR A 283 5.30 -11.30 -41.73
C TYR A 283 4.96 -11.35 -40.23
N THR A 284 5.27 -12.49 -39.59
CA THR A 284 5.11 -12.66 -38.14
C THR A 284 6.10 -11.80 -37.35
N VAL A 285 7.35 -11.70 -37.83
CA VAL A 285 8.40 -10.78 -37.39
C VAL A 285 9.18 -10.29 -38.60
N ALA A 286 9.30 -8.98 -38.76
CA ALA A 286 9.96 -8.30 -39.86
C ALA A 286 10.64 -7.00 -39.36
N LYS A 287 11.35 -6.32 -40.26
CA LYS A 287 11.90 -4.99 -40.05
C LYS A 287 11.64 -4.14 -41.29
N ASN A 288 11.68 -2.83 -41.15
CA ASN A 288 11.67 -1.96 -42.31
C ASN A 288 13.03 -2.07 -43.03
N HIS A 289 13.00 -2.28 -44.35
CA HIS A 289 14.18 -2.39 -45.22
C HIS A 289 14.31 -1.23 -46.22
N GLY A 290 13.45 -0.22 -46.12
CA GLY A 290 13.47 0.95 -46.99
C GLY A 290 12.09 1.55 -47.21
N CYS A 291 12.00 2.36 -48.25
CA CYS A 291 10.75 2.96 -48.70
C CYS A 291 10.68 2.92 -50.23
N PHE A 292 10.02 1.89 -50.76
CA PHE A 292 9.93 1.64 -52.19
C PHE A 292 9.19 2.78 -52.89
N LYS A 293 9.88 3.45 -53.82
CA LYS A 293 9.35 4.55 -54.63
C LYS A 293 8.69 5.69 -53.83
N GLU A 294 9.18 5.95 -52.62
CA GLU A 294 8.65 7.03 -51.75
C GLU A 294 7.12 6.97 -51.57
N GLN A 295 6.56 5.76 -51.49
CA GLN A 295 5.12 5.53 -51.28
C GLN A 295 4.66 5.98 -49.89
N TYR A 296 3.65 5.34 -49.28
CA TYR A 296 3.11 5.79 -48.00
C TYR A 296 4.17 5.83 -46.88
N CYS A 297 5.18 4.94 -46.93
CA CYS A 297 6.34 4.94 -46.04
C CYS A 297 7.07 6.30 -45.93
N SER A 298 7.03 7.16 -46.96
CA SER A 298 7.65 8.51 -46.92
C SER A 298 6.80 9.54 -46.16
N LYS A 299 5.51 9.24 -45.95
CA LYS A 299 4.52 10.13 -45.33
C LYS A 299 4.31 9.85 -43.85
N GLN A 300 4.94 8.81 -43.31
CA GLN A 300 4.87 8.41 -41.91
C GLN A 300 6.27 8.23 -41.31
N PRO A 301 6.43 8.34 -39.99
CA PRO A 301 7.68 7.96 -39.34
C PRO A 301 7.94 6.46 -39.52
N THR A 302 9.14 6.09 -39.98
CA THR A 302 9.54 4.68 -40.11
C THR A 302 9.50 3.97 -38.76
N CYS A 303 9.07 2.71 -38.74
CA CYS A 303 9.27 1.84 -37.57
C CYS A 303 10.74 1.42 -37.50
N ARG A 304 11.50 1.97 -36.55
CA ARG A 304 12.95 1.69 -36.42
C ARG A 304 13.28 0.37 -35.72
N GLY A 305 12.28 -0.25 -35.09
CA GLY A 305 12.43 -1.52 -34.39
C GLY A 305 11.89 -2.72 -35.16
N ARG A 306 11.18 -3.60 -34.46
CA ARG A 306 10.58 -4.80 -35.07
C ARG A 306 9.14 -4.51 -35.48
N ILE A 307 8.79 -5.00 -36.65
CA ILE A 307 7.42 -5.06 -37.15
C ILE A 307 6.93 -6.47 -36.89
N ILE A 308 5.83 -6.63 -36.16
CA ILE A 308 5.35 -7.96 -35.75
C ILE A 308 3.84 -8.08 -35.92
N ASN A 309 3.35 -9.32 -35.97
CA ASN A 309 1.92 -9.65 -36.01
C ASN A 309 1.14 -8.88 -37.09
N CYS A 310 1.67 -8.88 -38.30
CA CYS A 310 1.01 -8.25 -39.45
C CYS A 310 -0.24 -9.02 -39.88
N GLN A 311 -1.29 -8.27 -40.24
CA GLN A 311 -2.53 -8.81 -40.80
C GLN A 311 -3.04 -7.96 -41.96
N TYR A 312 -3.69 -8.64 -42.90
CA TYR A 312 -4.41 -7.99 -44.00
C TYR A 312 -5.83 -7.68 -43.54
N ILE A 313 -6.29 -6.45 -43.77
CA ILE A 313 -7.66 -6.03 -43.44
C ILE A 313 -8.44 -5.71 -44.72
N ASP A 314 -7.90 -4.82 -45.56
CA ASP A 314 -8.45 -4.48 -46.87
C ASP A 314 -7.35 -3.91 -47.78
N SER A 315 -7.61 -3.82 -49.08
CA SER A 315 -6.65 -3.34 -50.08
C SER A 315 -6.48 -1.82 -50.05
N ASP A 316 -7.57 -1.10 -49.79
CA ASP A 316 -7.62 0.35 -49.84
C ASP A 316 -8.06 0.92 -48.48
N MET A 317 -7.40 2.01 -48.06
CA MET A 317 -7.71 2.68 -46.80
C MET A 317 -7.45 4.19 -46.83
N TRP A 318 -8.14 4.90 -45.95
CA TRP A 318 -7.90 6.30 -45.61
C TRP A 318 -7.32 6.38 -44.22
N ILE A 319 -6.11 6.93 -44.13
CA ILE A 319 -5.40 7.09 -42.86
C ILE A 319 -5.46 8.54 -42.43
N CYS A 320 -5.83 8.76 -41.17
CA CYS A 320 -5.65 10.05 -40.53
C CYS A 320 -4.37 10.05 -39.67
N PRO A 321 -3.29 10.70 -40.13
CA PRO A 321 -2.06 10.80 -39.34
C PRO A 321 -2.26 11.69 -38.13
N ALA A 322 -1.71 11.26 -36.99
CA ALA A 322 -1.72 12.03 -35.75
C ALA A 322 -0.81 13.27 -35.84
N SER A 323 -0.97 14.19 -34.88
CA SER A 323 -0.09 15.37 -34.76
C SER A 323 1.38 14.96 -34.70
N LYS A 324 2.29 15.76 -35.28
CA LYS A 324 3.75 15.54 -35.16
C LYS A 324 4.25 15.58 -33.71
N THR A 325 3.50 16.24 -32.82
CA THR A 325 3.78 16.33 -31.38
C THR A 325 3.14 15.21 -30.57
N SER A 326 2.32 14.37 -31.20
CA SER A 326 1.64 13.25 -30.54
C SER A 326 2.57 12.05 -30.44
N THR A 327 2.38 11.23 -29.41
CA THR A 327 2.99 9.91 -29.28
C THR A 327 2.33 8.87 -30.20
N ARG A 328 1.15 9.20 -30.77
CA ARG A 328 0.38 8.36 -31.69
C ARG A 328 0.89 8.51 -33.12
N ARG A 329 0.70 7.47 -33.94
CA ARG A 329 0.97 7.49 -35.39
C ARG A 329 -0.29 7.89 -36.17
N TYR A 330 -1.45 7.38 -35.74
CA TYR A 330 -2.74 7.61 -36.39
C TYR A 330 -3.81 8.04 -35.36
N GLU A 331 -4.74 8.89 -35.80
CA GLU A 331 -5.97 9.15 -35.01
C GLU A 331 -7.01 8.07 -35.30
N TRP A 332 -7.15 7.69 -36.56
CA TRP A 332 -8.04 6.64 -37.04
C TRP A 332 -7.62 6.15 -38.43
N ILE A 333 -8.10 4.96 -38.80
CA ILE A 333 -7.94 4.35 -40.12
C ILE A 333 -9.31 3.85 -40.58
N GLU A 334 -9.68 4.15 -41.81
CA GLU A 334 -10.95 3.71 -42.39
C GLU A 334 -10.67 2.91 -43.65
N TYR A 335 -11.21 1.68 -43.74
CA TYR A 335 -11.04 0.78 -44.87
C TYR A 335 -12.22 0.87 -45.83
N GLU A 336 -12.02 0.50 -47.10
CA GLU A 336 -13.06 0.56 -48.13
C GLU A 336 -14.28 -0.32 -47.83
N ASN A 337 -14.09 -1.46 -47.18
CA ASN A 337 -15.20 -2.30 -46.67
C ASN A 337 -16.05 -1.65 -45.55
N GLY A 338 -15.74 -0.42 -45.13
CA GLY A 338 -16.46 0.33 -44.10
C GLY A 338 -15.98 0.05 -42.67
N ARG A 339 -15.00 -0.83 -42.46
CA ARG A 339 -14.39 -1.03 -41.14
C ARG A 339 -13.56 0.20 -40.76
N LYS A 340 -13.73 0.65 -39.53
CA LYS A 340 -13.03 1.80 -38.98
C LYS A 340 -12.32 1.46 -37.69
N LEU A 341 -11.04 1.80 -37.63
CA LEU A 341 -10.19 1.67 -36.45
C LEU A 341 -10.01 3.04 -35.80
N GLY A 342 -10.29 3.15 -34.51
CA GLY A 342 -10.16 4.39 -33.74
C GLY A 342 -11.39 5.32 -33.81
N ARG A 343 -11.50 6.21 -32.82
CA ARG A 343 -12.64 7.12 -32.63
C ARG A 343 -12.35 8.53 -33.18
N GLY A 344 -12.37 8.71 -34.50
CA GLY A 344 -12.25 10.05 -35.08
C GLY A 344 -12.99 10.21 -36.40
N ALA A 345 -13.60 11.38 -36.61
CA ALA A 345 -14.28 11.73 -37.86
C ALA A 345 -13.58 12.88 -38.61
N SER A 346 -12.93 13.80 -37.89
CA SER A 346 -12.13 14.87 -38.46
C SER A 346 -10.65 14.52 -38.43
N CYS A 347 -9.90 14.99 -39.43
CA CYS A 347 -8.46 14.80 -39.51
C CYS A 347 -7.75 16.14 -39.66
N SER A 348 -7.06 16.57 -38.61
CA SER A 348 -6.40 17.89 -38.55
C SER A 348 -5.27 18.05 -39.57
N ARG A 349 -4.59 16.95 -39.93
CA ARG A 349 -3.48 16.92 -40.88
C ARG A 349 -3.87 16.51 -42.30
N GLY A 350 -5.17 16.36 -42.55
CA GLY A 350 -5.69 15.81 -43.80
C GLY A 350 -5.57 14.30 -43.87
N THR A 351 -6.45 13.67 -44.64
CA THR A 351 -6.48 12.22 -44.84
C THR A 351 -5.54 11.82 -45.98
N THR A 352 -4.87 10.69 -45.83
CA THR A 352 -4.06 10.10 -46.89
C THR A 352 -4.73 8.83 -47.39
N LYS A 353 -5.11 8.80 -48.67
CA LYS A 353 -5.56 7.55 -49.32
C LYS A 353 -4.34 6.69 -49.62
N VAL A 354 -4.45 5.40 -49.31
CA VAL A 354 -3.41 4.40 -49.47
C VAL A 354 -4.03 3.21 -50.17
N ASP A 355 -3.57 2.94 -51.38
CA ASP A 355 -4.11 1.91 -52.27
C ASP A 355 -3.08 0.79 -52.45
N SER A 356 -3.51 -0.47 -52.40
CA SER A 356 -2.65 -1.61 -52.78
C SER A 356 -2.48 -1.67 -54.31
N TRP A 357 -1.41 -2.32 -54.79
CA TRP A 357 -1.13 -2.36 -56.24
C TRP A 357 -0.59 -3.69 -56.71
N TRP A 358 -0.72 -3.91 -58.02
CA TRP A 358 -0.11 -5.04 -58.70
C TRP A 358 1.29 -4.68 -59.20
N ARG A 359 2.26 -5.50 -58.80
CA ARG A 359 3.59 -5.51 -59.39
C ARG A 359 3.63 -6.62 -60.45
N TRP A 360 3.63 -6.18 -61.71
CA TRP A 360 3.47 -7.05 -62.88
C TRP A 360 2.09 -7.73 -62.83
N LEU A 361 1.90 -8.90 -63.46
CA LEU A 361 0.60 -9.59 -63.52
C LEU A 361 0.36 -10.61 -62.37
N PHE A 362 1.32 -10.82 -61.47
CA PHE A 362 1.29 -11.97 -60.55
C PHE A 362 1.49 -11.64 -59.07
N TRP A 363 1.99 -10.45 -58.72
CA TRP A 363 2.25 -10.09 -57.33
C TRP A 363 1.41 -8.89 -56.90
N HIS A 364 0.59 -9.07 -55.87
CA HIS A 364 -0.17 -8.00 -55.26
C HIS A 364 0.58 -7.51 -54.03
N CYS A 365 0.95 -6.23 -54.01
CA CYS A 365 1.62 -5.61 -52.89
C CYS A 365 0.57 -4.95 -51.99
N SER A 366 0.26 -5.61 -50.87
CA SER A 366 -0.76 -5.15 -49.95
C SER A 366 -0.16 -4.29 -48.84
N TYR A 367 -0.96 -3.38 -48.27
CA TYR A 367 -0.63 -2.75 -47.01
C TYR A 367 -1.14 -3.58 -45.84
N CYS A 368 -0.26 -3.81 -44.88
CA CYS A 368 -0.49 -4.64 -43.72
C CYS A 368 -0.66 -3.77 -42.48
N MET A 369 -1.64 -4.13 -41.64
CA MET A 369 -1.72 -3.60 -40.28
C MET A 369 -0.88 -4.47 -39.37
N CYS A 370 0.20 -3.91 -38.83
CA CYS A 370 1.17 -4.57 -37.98
C CYS A 370 1.29 -3.86 -36.63
N LEU A 371 2.10 -4.42 -35.74
CA LEU A 371 2.54 -3.76 -34.51
C LEU A 371 4.02 -3.40 -34.64
N CYS A 372 4.37 -2.18 -34.23
CA CYS A 372 5.74 -1.68 -34.19
C CYS A 372 6.25 -1.71 -32.74
N ASP A 373 7.25 -2.55 -32.47
CA ASP A 373 8.06 -2.51 -31.25
C ASP A 373 9.31 -1.67 -31.51
N GLU A 374 9.21 -0.36 -31.30
CA GLU A 374 10.28 0.59 -31.57
C GLU A 374 11.22 0.73 -30.36
N SER A 375 12.40 0.13 -30.45
CA SER A 375 13.48 0.28 -29.45
C SER A 375 14.44 1.41 -29.84
N GLY A 376 14.94 2.16 -28.85
CA GLY A 376 16.10 3.03 -29.03
C GLY A 376 17.39 2.23 -29.29
N PRO A 377 18.51 2.86 -29.71
CA PRO A 377 19.69 2.17 -30.26
C PRO A 377 20.51 1.32 -29.30
N THR A 378 20.08 1.13 -28.05
CA THR A 378 20.75 0.29 -27.05
C THR A 378 20.04 -1.04 -26.78
N SER A 379 19.06 -1.46 -27.60
CA SER A 379 18.55 -2.84 -27.50
C SER A 379 19.63 -3.82 -27.96
N ASP A 380 20.36 -4.41 -27.02
CA ASP A 380 21.48 -5.31 -27.29
C ASP A 380 21.14 -6.40 -28.30
N ARG A 381 22.06 -6.57 -29.24
CA ARG A 381 22.08 -7.56 -30.31
C ARG A 381 22.76 -8.85 -29.81
N TYR A 382 21.98 -9.79 -29.25
CA TYR A 382 22.36 -11.18 -28.83
C TYR A 382 23.47 -11.24 -27.73
N PHE A 383 23.61 -12.21 -26.80
CA PHE A 383 23.78 -13.67 -26.90
C PHE A 383 23.41 -14.38 -25.57
N SER A 384 22.96 -15.65 -25.62
CA SER A 384 23.05 -16.56 -24.46
C SER A 384 24.47 -17.10 -24.35
N LEU A 385 25.08 -17.01 -23.17
CA LEU A 385 26.38 -17.59 -22.81
C LEU A 385 26.25 -18.91 -22.03
N TRP A 386 25.15 -19.65 -22.22
CA TRP A 386 25.20 -21.06 -21.85
C TRP A 386 26.25 -21.75 -22.73
N ASP A 387 27.12 -22.54 -22.12
CA ASP A 387 28.04 -23.41 -22.85
C ASP A 387 27.23 -24.29 -23.81
N ALA A 388 27.22 -23.95 -25.09
CA ALA A 388 26.75 -24.83 -26.15
C ALA A 388 27.88 -25.83 -26.46
N THR A 389 28.13 -26.76 -25.55
CA THR A 389 29.01 -27.90 -25.85
C THR A 389 28.34 -28.70 -26.96
N SER A 390 29.06 -28.91 -28.08
CA SER A 390 28.69 -29.94 -29.05
C SER A 390 28.49 -31.26 -28.30
N ASP A 391 27.49 -32.05 -28.68
CA ASP A 391 27.32 -33.40 -28.16
C ASP A 391 28.58 -34.23 -28.46
N VAL A 392 29.50 -34.27 -27.50
CA VAL A 392 30.79 -34.96 -27.60
C VAL A 392 30.59 -36.47 -27.71
N LYS A 393 29.42 -37.00 -27.27
CA LYS A 393 29.08 -38.42 -27.42
C LYS A 393 28.69 -38.78 -28.84
N ASN A 394 28.26 -37.81 -29.66
CA ASN A 394 27.77 -38.04 -31.03
C ASN A 394 28.59 -37.34 -32.14
N ASN A 395 29.74 -36.74 -31.80
CA ASN A 395 30.77 -36.25 -32.73
C ASN A 395 30.23 -35.38 -33.89
N LYS A 396 29.41 -34.37 -33.59
CA LYS A 396 28.90 -33.40 -34.58
C LYS A 396 29.57 -32.04 -34.44
N LEU A 397 30.07 -31.53 -35.57
CA LEU A 397 30.73 -30.22 -35.70
C LEU A 397 29.74 -29.16 -36.20
N VAL A 398 29.92 -27.91 -35.76
CA VAL A 398 29.25 -26.71 -36.30
C VAL A 398 30.26 -25.99 -37.20
N ASP A 399 29.93 -25.76 -38.47
CA ASP A 399 30.80 -25.10 -39.46
C ASP A 399 30.39 -23.63 -39.71
N SER A 400 31.40 -22.79 -39.97
CA SER A 400 31.27 -21.51 -40.67
C SER A 400 32.43 -21.36 -41.68
N TRP A 401 32.21 -20.61 -42.78
CA TRP A 401 33.03 -20.64 -44.01
C TRP A 401 34.08 -19.52 -44.15
N TRP A 402 35.13 -19.82 -44.92
CA TRP A 402 36.27 -18.94 -45.24
C TRP A 402 36.28 -18.56 -46.73
N LYS A 403 36.70 -17.33 -47.07
CA LYS A 403 37.14 -17.00 -48.43
C LYS A 403 38.55 -16.41 -48.40
N TRP A 404 39.51 -17.25 -48.79
CA TRP A 404 40.93 -16.96 -49.06
C TRP A 404 41.72 -16.43 -47.85
N TYR A 405 42.63 -17.27 -47.40
CA TYR A 405 43.55 -17.09 -46.28
C TYR A 405 44.14 -15.66 -46.22
N LEU A 406 43.83 -14.96 -45.12
CA LEU A 406 44.62 -13.91 -44.42
C LEU A 406 43.91 -12.59 -44.06
N VAL A 407 42.60 -12.41 -44.29
CA VAL A 407 41.86 -11.26 -43.74
C VAL A 407 40.47 -11.66 -43.23
N HIS A 408 40.20 -11.45 -41.94
CA HIS A 408 38.86 -11.53 -41.35
C HIS A 408 38.12 -10.21 -41.62
N CYS A 409 37.24 -10.20 -42.62
CA CYS A 409 36.37 -9.05 -42.87
C CYS A 409 35.01 -9.26 -42.18
N SER A 410 34.85 -8.68 -41.00
CA SER A 410 33.51 -8.37 -40.48
C SER A 410 33.00 -7.13 -41.20
N TYR A 411 31.78 -7.18 -41.74
CA TYR A 411 31.09 -5.96 -42.17
C TYR A 411 30.81 -5.11 -40.93
N CYS A 412 31.59 -4.06 -40.72
CA CYS A 412 31.22 -2.97 -39.84
C CYS A 412 30.37 -1.98 -40.63
N PHE A 413 29.05 -2.05 -40.46
CA PHE A 413 28.14 -0.98 -40.85
C PHE A 413 27.92 -0.12 -39.61
N CYS A 414 28.59 1.03 -39.54
CA CYS A 414 28.27 2.08 -38.59
C CYS A 414 27.01 2.79 -39.09
N ILE A 415 25.95 2.78 -38.28
CA ILE A 415 24.84 3.72 -38.44
C ILE A 415 25.05 4.80 -37.40
N CYS A 416 25.29 6.02 -37.88
CA CYS A 416 25.27 7.22 -37.07
C CYS A 416 23.85 7.52 -36.60
N GLU A 417 23.81 7.90 -35.33
CA GLU A 417 22.86 8.75 -34.61
C GLU A 417 21.74 9.38 -35.47
N ASP A 418 20.50 8.96 -35.19
CA ASP A 418 19.31 9.81 -35.29
C ASP A 418 18.22 9.29 -34.34
N ASP A 419 17.76 10.18 -33.47
CA ASP A 419 16.72 10.12 -32.41
C ASP A 419 16.62 8.88 -31.50
N VAL A 420 17.39 8.93 -30.40
CA VAL A 420 17.32 8.01 -29.24
C VAL A 420 16.31 8.48 -28.17
N ASN A 421 15.55 9.55 -28.42
CA ASN A 421 14.98 10.37 -27.34
C ASN A 421 13.44 10.31 -27.16
N VAL A 422 12.73 9.26 -27.61
CA VAL A 422 11.24 9.34 -27.62
C VAL A 422 10.49 8.14 -27.02
N ALA A 423 11.14 7.02 -26.70
CA ALA A 423 10.44 5.87 -26.13
C ALA A 423 10.50 5.88 -24.59
N GLU A 424 9.37 6.14 -23.94
CA GLU A 424 9.28 6.25 -22.48
C GLU A 424 8.75 4.93 -21.89
N ARG A 425 9.63 3.93 -21.79
CA ARG A 425 9.24 2.54 -21.46
C ARG A 425 10.23 1.81 -20.55
N SER A 426 11.01 2.55 -19.76
CA SER A 426 12.03 2.00 -18.88
C SER A 426 11.61 2.05 -17.41
N PHE A 427 11.93 1.03 -16.63
CA PHE A 427 11.67 0.97 -15.19
C PHE A 427 13.00 0.87 -14.43
N SER A 428 13.18 1.70 -13.41
CA SER A 428 14.35 1.64 -12.54
C SER A 428 14.32 0.37 -11.68
N LEU A 429 15.45 -0.34 -11.65
CA LEU A 429 15.69 -1.49 -10.78
C LEU A 429 16.41 -1.09 -9.48
N ARG A 430 16.84 0.18 -9.36
CA ARG A 430 17.44 0.72 -8.12
C ARG A 430 16.44 0.72 -6.97
N GLU A 431 16.94 0.41 -5.77
CA GLU A 431 16.12 0.37 -4.57
C GLU A 431 15.72 1.76 -4.06
N ALA A 432 14.51 1.85 -3.52
CA ALA A 432 14.05 2.96 -2.71
C ALA A 432 13.92 2.50 -1.26
N SER A 433 14.86 2.92 -0.41
CA SER A 433 14.94 2.50 1.00
C SER A 433 14.88 3.69 1.95
N ALA A 434 14.22 3.49 3.09
CA ALA A 434 14.16 4.46 4.18
C ALA A 434 15.51 4.47 4.92
N ALA A 435 15.83 5.57 5.60
CA ALA A 435 17.05 5.67 6.42
C ALA A 435 16.92 4.85 7.72
N ILE A 436 17.01 3.52 7.60
CA ILE A 436 16.82 2.56 8.70
C ILE A 436 17.81 2.75 9.85
N ASP A 437 19.04 3.20 9.57
CA ASP A 437 20.04 3.52 10.59
C ASP A 437 19.62 4.70 11.46
N ASN A 438 18.74 5.56 10.94
CA ASN A 438 18.11 6.68 11.66
C ASN A 438 16.73 6.30 12.22
N ASN A 439 16.43 5.01 12.33
CA ASN A 439 15.17 4.47 12.83
C ASN A 439 13.94 4.95 12.03
N LYS A 440 14.09 5.07 10.71
CA LYS A 440 13.00 5.45 9.80
C LYS A 440 12.41 4.26 9.05
N VAL A 441 11.11 4.33 8.78
CA VAL A 441 10.31 3.30 8.10
C VAL A 441 9.58 3.89 6.91
N VAL A 442 9.13 3.05 5.98
CA VAL A 442 8.32 3.50 4.84
C VAL A 442 6.91 3.85 5.34
N THR A 443 6.44 5.04 4.96
CA THR A 443 5.09 5.54 5.26
C THR A 443 4.27 5.81 4.01
N GLY A 444 4.88 5.78 2.82
CA GLY A 444 4.18 6.01 1.57
C GLY A 444 4.96 5.48 0.37
N VAL A 445 4.27 5.19 -0.72
CA VAL A 445 4.86 4.72 -1.99
C VAL A 445 4.16 5.40 -3.15
N ARG A 446 4.91 5.69 -4.22
CA ARG A 446 4.38 6.10 -5.52
C ARG A 446 5.34 5.75 -6.65
N LEU A 447 4.84 5.75 -7.87
CA LEU A 447 5.66 5.77 -9.07
C LEU A 447 5.82 7.21 -9.56
N VAL A 448 7.02 7.57 -9.99
CA VAL A 448 7.27 8.86 -10.65
C VAL A 448 8.09 8.65 -11.89
N LYS A 449 7.83 9.46 -12.91
CA LYS A 449 8.56 9.44 -14.16
C LYS A 449 9.58 10.57 -14.19
N HIS A 450 10.83 10.22 -14.43
CA HIS A 450 11.91 11.20 -14.66
C HIS A 450 12.64 10.82 -15.93
N GLY A 451 12.61 11.73 -16.92
CA GLY A 451 13.06 11.40 -18.27
C GLY A 451 12.27 10.23 -18.83
N GLN A 452 12.97 9.20 -19.28
CA GLN A 452 12.38 8.00 -19.90
C GLN A 452 12.13 6.86 -18.90
N VAL A 453 12.40 7.08 -17.60
CA VAL A 453 12.44 6.04 -16.58
C VAL A 453 11.36 6.24 -15.51
N PHE A 454 10.61 5.19 -15.22
CA PHE A 454 9.72 5.06 -14.07
C PHE A 454 10.51 4.63 -12.84
N HIS A 455 10.42 5.40 -11.77
CA HIS A 455 11.08 5.12 -10.50
C HIS A 455 10.05 4.89 -9.40
N LEU A 456 10.34 3.92 -8.54
CA LEU A 456 9.70 3.84 -7.23
C LEU A 456 10.23 4.97 -6.35
N GLN A 457 9.31 5.66 -5.68
CA GLN A 457 9.63 6.66 -4.67
C GLN A 457 8.87 6.33 -3.40
N ILE A 458 9.55 6.46 -2.26
CA ILE A 458 8.95 6.26 -0.95
C ILE A 458 8.86 7.57 -0.16
N SER A 459 7.90 7.61 0.75
CA SER A 459 7.88 8.55 1.88
C SER A 459 8.39 7.81 3.11
N GLU A 460 9.19 8.47 3.93
CA GLU A 460 9.73 7.90 5.17
C GLU A 460 9.26 8.67 6.41
N GLY A 461 9.07 7.96 7.52
CA GLY A 461 8.70 8.52 8.82
C GLY A 461 9.54 7.91 9.94
N LYS A 462 9.59 8.57 11.10
CA LYS A 462 10.36 8.10 12.26
C LYS A 462 9.54 7.12 13.08
N LEU A 463 10.08 5.93 13.31
CA LEU A 463 9.49 4.93 14.21
C LEU A 463 9.73 5.33 15.67
N GLY A 464 8.68 5.23 16.47
CA GLY A 464 8.67 5.44 17.91
C GLY A 464 8.14 4.23 18.65
N GLU A 465 8.09 4.36 19.98
CA GLU A 465 7.62 3.29 20.88
C GLU A 465 6.19 2.84 20.53
N ARG A 466 5.93 1.54 20.74
CA ARG A 466 4.63 0.89 20.50
C ARG A 466 4.05 1.14 19.11
N GLY A 467 4.94 1.23 18.11
CA GLY A 467 4.57 1.36 16.71
C GLY A 467 4.05 2.74 16.33
N THR A 468 4.36 3.76 17.12
CA THR A 468 4.01 5.14 16.77
C THR A 468 4.89 5.61 15.61
N VAL A 469 4.31 6.33 14.66
CA VAL A 469 5.04 6.84 13.50
C VAL A 469 4.84 8.34 13.41
N THR A 470 5.95 9.07 13.42
CA THR A 470 5.95 10.50 13.10
C THR A 470 6.14 10.64 11.60
N ALA A 471 5.16 11.26 10.93
CA ALA A 471 5.22 11.51 9.49
C ALA A 471 6.50 12.27 9.12
N GLY A 472 7.12 11.88 8.02
CA GLY A 472 8.28 12.58 7.45
C GLY A 472 8.00 13.06 6.04
N SER A 473 8.95 12.85 5.14
CA SER A 473 8.95 13.43 3.80
C SER A 473 9.29 12.40 2.73
N TRP A 474 8.90 12.70 1.50
CA TRP A 474 9.30 11.94 0.31
C TRP A 474 10.82 11.93 0.14
N VAL A 475 11.40 10.74 0.01
CA VAL A 475 12.82 10.55 -0.24
C VAL A 475 13.12 10.94 -1.69
N PRO A 476 14.16 11.75 -1.96
CA PRO A 476 14.55 12.07 -3.33
C PRO A 476 14.84 10.81 -4.16
N VAL A 477 14.34 10.80 -5.39
CA VAL A 477 14.57 9.68 -6.32
C VAL A 477 16.04 9.66 -6.76
N GLN A 478 16.61 8.46 -6.86
CA GLN A 478 17.90 8.23 -7.50
C GLN A 478 17.77 8.33 -9.02
N LYS A 479 17.69 9.57 -9.53
CA LYS A 479 17.55 9.85 -10.97
C LYS A 479 18.84 9.52 -11.71
N PHE A 480 18.72 9.04 -12.95
CA PHE A 480 19.83 8.79 -13.87
C PHE A 480 19.35 8.90 -15.31
N ASP A 481 20.27 9.10 -16.26
CA ASP A 481 19.98 9.00 -17.69
C ASP A 481 20.34 7.58 -18.17
N ILE A 482 19.54 7.02 -19.08
CA ILE A 482 19.79 5.70 -19.66
C ILE A 482 21.02 5.69 -20.59
N ASN A 483 21.46 6.87 -21.04
CA ASN A 483 22.64 7.04 -21.88
C ASN A 483 23.92 7.28 -21.07
N ASP A 484 23.84 7.36 -19.74
CA ASP A 484 25.00 7.53 -18.88
C ASP A 484 25.92 6.28 -18.97
N PRO A 485 27.25 6.43 -19.10
CA PRO A 485 28.17 5.30 -19.33
C PRO A 485 28.15 4.21 -18.25
N ASP A 486 27.80 4.57 -17.01
CA ASP A 486 27.78 3.68 -15.85
C ASP A 486 26.41 3.03 -15.61
N VAL A 487 25.41 3.36 -16.43
CA VAL A 487 24.03 2.87 -16.28
C VAL A 487 23.79 1.75 -17.29
N ARG A 488 23.29 0.60 -16.82
CA ARG A 488 23.12 -0.60 -17.66
C ARG A 488 21.71 -1.20 -17.60
N ASP A 489 21.19 -1.60 -18.76
CA ASP A 489 19.95 -2.39 -18.86
C ASP A 489 20.12 -3.76 -18.17
N GLY A 490 19.09 -4.20 -17.45
CA GLY A 490 19.09 -5.39 -16.59
C GLY A 490 19.77 -5.22 -15.23
N VAL A 491 20.48 -4.11 -14.99
CA VAL A 491 21.16 -3.82 -13.71
C VAL A 491 20.54 -2.59 -13.03
N ASP A 492 20.55 -1.44 -13.70
CA ASP A 492 20.03 -0.18 -13.17
C ASP A 492 18.58 0.07 -13.58
N TYR A 493 18.23 -0.36 -14.80
CA TYR A 493 16.89 -0.21 -15.37
C TYR A 493 16.54 -1.43 -16.22
N HIS A 494 15.26 -1.54 -16.59
CA HIS A 494 14.75 -2.49 -17.57
C HIS A 494 13.93 -1.74 -18.62
N THR A 495 14.26 -1.90 -19.90
CA THR A 495 13.43 -1.38 -21.01
C THR A 495 12.47 -2.45 -21.50
N LEU A 496 11.17 -2.12 -21.52
CA LEU A 496 10.14 -3.03 -22.03
C LEU A 496 10.39 -3.36 -23.51
N SER A 497 10.25 -4.63 -23.86
CA SER A 497 10.31 -5.16 -25.22
C SER A 497 9.15 -6.13 -25.46
N TYR A 498 8.93 -6.58 -26.71
CA TYR A 498 7.94 -7.62 -26.97
C TYR A 498 8.10 -8.82 -26.01
N GLU A 499 9.28 -9.38 -25.82
CA GLU A 499 9.43 -10.57 -24.97
C GLU A 499 9.45 -10.27 -23.47
N ARG A 500 9.78 -9.04 -23.06
CA ARG A 500 10.00 -8.67 -21.65
C ARG A 500 9.14 -7.49 -21.25
N ARG A 501 7.81 -7.70 -21.27
CA ARG A 501 6.77 -6.70 -21.01
C ARG A 501 5.80 -7.07 -19.89
N ALA A 502 6.04 -8.17 -19.19
CA ALA A 502 5.21 -8.61 -18.08
C ALA A 502 5.61 -7.88 -16.79
N VAL A 503 4.61 -7.52 -15.99
CA VAL A 503 4.76 -6.99 -14.63
C VAL A 503 3.96 -7.88 -13.71
N ASP A 504 4.59 -8.28 -12.61
CA ASP A 504 3.96 -9.08 -11.59
C ASP A 504 3.15 -8.25 -10.62
N LEU A 505 1.96 -8.76 -10.30
CA LEU A 505 0.97 -8.13 -9.44
C LEU A 505 0.96 -8.83 -8.09
N ASP A 506 2.10 -8.72 -7.40
CA ASP A 506 2.29 -9.32 -6.08
C ASP A 506 1.94 -8.34 -4.96
N GLU A 507 1.22 -8.86 -3.97
CA GLU A 507 1.02 -8.21 -2.69
C GLU A 507 1.90 -8.89 -1.64
N LEU A 508 2.94 -8.20 -1.15
CA LEU A 508 3.92 -8.75 -0.23
C LEU A 508 3.75 -8.15 1.16
N ASP A 509 3.76 -8.98 2.19
CA ASP A 509 3.67 -8.55 3.58
C ASP A 509 4.86 -9.05 4.40
N SER A 510 5.33 -8.21 5.33
CA SER A 510 6.42 -8.56 6.22
C SER A 510 5.97 -9.61 7.24
N PRO A 511 6.86 -10.55 7.63
CA PRO A 511 6.55 -11.50 8.69
C PRO A 511 6.37 -10.79 10.04
N TYR A 512 5.88 -11.53 11.03
CA TYR A 512 5.68 -11.01 12.38
C TYR A 512 6.97 -10.36 12.94
N ARG A 513 6.80 -9.21 13.62
CA ARG A 513 7.90 -8.36 14.16
C ARG A 513 8.83 -7.75 13.10
N HIS A 514 8.38 -7.68 11.86
CA HIS A 514 9.09 -6.96 10.82
C HIS A 514 8.21 -5.85 10.24
N ILE A 515 8.84 -4.87 9.59
CA ILE A 515 8.17 -3.71 9.02
C ILE A 515 8.78 -3.36 7.66
N LEU A 516 8.00 -2.69 6.82
CA LEU A 516 8.45 -2.23 5.51
C LEU A 516 9.46 -1.10 5.65
N THR A 517 10.60 -1.27 4.98
CA THR A 517 11.71 -0.30 5.01
C THR A 517 12.27 0.03 3.63
N GLY A 518 11.78 -0.61 2.58
CA GLY A 518 12.16 -0.28 1.22
C GLY A 518 11.41 -1.10 0.19
N VAL A 519 11.50 -0.70 -1.06
CA VAL A 519 10.87 -1.35 -2.22
C VAL A 519 11.82 -1.28 -3.42
N ARG A 520 11.74 -2.25 -4.33
CA ARG A 520 12.46 -2.21 -5.61
C ARG A 520 11.78 -3.09 -6.66
N PHE A 521 12.16 -2.90 -7.91
CA PHE A 521 11.89 -3.86 -8.97
C PHE A 521 13.12 -4.74 -9.21
N ARG A 522 12.89 -5.97 -9.65
CA ARG A 522 13.92 -6.90 -10.12
C ARG A 522 13.41 -7.65 -11.34
N MET A 523 14.30 -7.95 -12.29
CA MET A 523 13.96 -8.85 -13.39
C MET A 523 14.17 -10.31 -12.96
N ILE A 524 13.16 -11.15 -13.16
CA ILE A 524 13.30 -12.62 -13.11
C ILE A 524 12.67 -13.16 -14.39
N GLY A 525 13.47 -13.83 -15.22
CA GLY A 525 13.04 -14.22 -16.55
C GLY A 525 12.58 -13.01 -17.39
N ALA A 526 11.33 -13.06 -17.85
CA ALA A 526 10.72 -12.03 -18.69
C ALA A 526 9.85 -11.02 -17.91
N HIS A 527 9.76 -11.17 -16.59
CA HIS A 527 8.85 -10.42 -15.74
C HIS A 527 9.58 -9.38 -14.90
N LEU A 528 8.93 -8.25 -14.69
CA LEU A 528 9.31 -7.23 -13.71
C LEU A 528 8.65 -7.58 -12.37
N HIS A 529 9.44 -8.12 -11.45
CA HIS A 529 9.02 -8.51 -10.11
C HIS A 529 9.14 -7.34 -9.13
N PHE A 530 8.16 -7.21 -8.24
CA PHE A 530 8.20 -6.26 -7.13
C PHE A 530 8.76 -6.93 -5.88
N GLU A 531 9.65 -6.26 -5.16
CA GLU A 531 10.24 -6.76 -3.92
C GLU A 531 10.11 -5.72 -2.80
N ILE A 532 9.96 -6.20 -1.57
CA ILE A 532 9.95 -5.37 -0.36
C ILE A 532 11.16 -5.67 0.51
N ARG A 533 11.71 -4.63 1.14
CA ARG A 533 12.73 -4.76 2.19
C ARG A 533 12.05 -4.79 3.54
N SER A 534 12.14 -5.94 4.20
CA SER A 534 11.55 -6.20 5.51
C SER A 534 12.63 -6.13 6.59
N THR A 535 12.42 -5.32 7.61
CA THR A 535 13.39 -5.12 8.70
C THR A 535 12.77 -5.50 10.04
N PRO A 536 13.42 -6.33 10.88
CA PRO A 536 12.91 -6.62 12.20
C PRO A 536 12.85 -5.37 13.07
N PHE A 537 11.83 -5.29 13.92
CA PHE A 537 11.70 -4.21 14.89
C PHE A 537 11.14 -4.70 16.22
N ASN A 538 11.49 -4.00 17.29
CA ASN A 538 10.92 -4.22 18.61
C ASN A 538 9.74 -3.26 18.80
N TYR A 539 8.52 -3.81 18.82
CA TYR A 539 7.30 -3.02 18.97
C TYR A 539 7.30 -2.15 20.23
N THR A 540 7.69 -2.67 21.39
CA THR A 540 7.68 -1.90 22.66
C THR A 540 8.58 -0.67 22.55
N THR A 541 9.83 -0.87 22.16
CA THR A 541 10.85 0.20 22.14
C THR A 541 10.86 1.04 20.87
N GLY A 542 10.18 0.59 19.81
CA GLY A 542 10.18 1.26 18.51
C GLY A 542 11.52 1.23 17.79
N ARG A 543 12.40 0.26 18.07
CA ARG A 543 13.74 0.19 17.47
C ARG A 543 13.83 -0.83 16.35
N LEU A 544 14.39 -0.42 15.21
CA LEU A 544 14.76 -1.29 14.09
C LEU A 544 16.04 -2.09 14.39
N SER A 545 16.21 -3.21 13.69
CA SER A 545 17.46 -3.99 13.62
C SER A 545 17.96 -4.07 12.17
N PRO A 546 18.61 -3.01 11.65
CA PRO A 546 19.02 -2.88 10.25
C PRO A 546 19.90 -4.01 9.73
N GLU A 547 20.73 -4.58 10.60
CA GLU A 547 21.68 -5.65 10.27
C GLU A 547 20.99 -6.98 9.93
N ARG A 548 19.69 -7.08 10.18
CA ARG A 548 18.85 -8.25 9.93
C ARG A 548 17.79 -8.01 8.86
N SER A 549 17.89 -6.92 8.09
CA SER A 549 16.98 -6.66 6.98
C SER A 549 17.10 -7.75 5.91
N VAL A 550 15.96 -8.12 5.32
CA VAL A 550 15.89 -9.08 4.21
C VAL A 550 15.00 -8.53 3.10
N TRP A 551 15.33 -8.87 1.86
CA TRP A 551 14.44 -8.66 0.71
C TRP A 551 13.47 -9.84 0.62
N ILE A 552 12.19 -9.55 0.53
CA ILE A 552 11.11 -10.51 0.35
C ILE A 552 10.56 -10.31 -1.06
N SER A 553 10.40 -11.41 -1.78
CA SER A 553 9.86 -11.47 -3.14
C SER A 553 8.95 -12.69 -3.25
N ASN A 554 8.05 -12.67 -4.23
CA ASN A 554 7.42 -13.89 -4.73
C ASN A 554 8.23 -14.37 -5.93
N ASP A 555 9.01 -15.45 -5.76
CA ASP A 555 9.86 -16.01 -6.81
C ASP A 555 9.14 -17.12 -7.61
N ASN A 556 7.80 -17.14 -7.61
CA ASN A 556 7.04 -18.02 -8.51
C ASN A 556 7.35 -17.64 -9.97
N THR A 557 7.68 -18.62 -10.82
CA THR A 557 8.05 -18.40 -12.23
C THR A 557 7.26 -19.34 -13.14
N ASP A 558 7.31 -19.11 -14.45
CA ASP A 558 6.64 -19.97 -15.45
C ASP A 558 7.05 -21.45 -15.40
N GLY A 559 8.21 -21.76 -14.79
CA GLY A 559 8.71 -23.12 -14.61
C GLY A 559 8.27 -23.81 -13.31
N ALA A 560 7.48 -23.15 -12.45
CA ALA A 560 7.00 -23.72 -11.20
C ALA A 560 5.89 -24.77 -11.44
N GLU A 561 5.61 -25.60 -10.42
CA GLU A 561 4.52 -26.59 -10.49
C GLU A 561 3.15 -25.92 -10.72
N VAL A 562 2.94 -24.74 -10.12
CA VAL A 562 1.76 -23.90 -10.31
C VAL A 562 2.22 -22.49 -10.70
N PRO A 563 2.33 -22.20 -12.00
CA PRO A 563 2.72 -20.87 -12.48
C PRO A 563 1.70 -19.78 -12.13
N ARG A 564 2.18 -18.54 -12.11
CA ARG A 564 1.35 -17.33 -11.94
C ARG A 564 0.24 -17.27 -12.99
N SER A 565 -0.90 -16.72 -12.61
CA SER A 565 -2.01 -16.55 -13.55
C SER A 565 -1.98 -15.20 -14.27
N ARG A 566 -2.25 -15.20 -15.58
CA ARG A 566 -2.26 -13.99 -16.40
C ARG A 566 -3.60 -13.26 -16.32
N ILE A 567 -3.57 -11.95 -16.12
CA ILE A 567 -4.72 -11.07 -16.37
C ILE A 567 -4.87 -10.85 -17.87
N ASN A 568 -6.03 -11.25 -18.41
CA ASN A 568 -6.36 -11.06 -19.82
C ASN A 568 -7.18 -9.79 -20.02
N LEU A 569 -6.62 -8.86 -20.78
CA LEU A 569 -7.31 -7.65 -21.20
C LEU A 569 -8.20 -7.94 -22.42
N PHE A 570 -9.51 -7.80 -22.26
CA PHE A 570 -10.49 -8.05 -23.33
C PHE A 570 -10.90 -6.74 -24.01
N SER A 571 -10.49 -6.56 -25.27
CA SER A 571 -10.68 -5.34 -26.06
C SER A 571 -10.30 -4.07 -25.29
N PRO A 572 -9.04 -3.94 -24.83
CA PRO A 572 -8.65 -2.84 -23.95
C PRO A 572 -8.62 -1.51 -24.68
N ASP A 573 -9.48 -0.56 -24.28
CA ASP A 573 -9.39 0.83 -24.72
C ASP A 573 -8.56 1.66 -23.71
N VAL A 574 -8.28 2.91 -24.05
CA VAL A 574 -7.58 3.88 -23.19
C VAL A 574 -8.35 4.05 -21.86
N PRO A 575 -7.73 3.82 -20.70
CA PRO A 575 -8.44 3.71 -19.42
C PRO A 575 -9.11 5.03 -18.98
N ILE A 576 -8.53 6.18 -19.33
CA ILE A 576 -9.09 7.51 -19.01
C ILE A 576 -10.37 7.84 -19.79
N ARG A 577 -10.79 7.00 -20.75
CA ARG A 577 -12.08 7.11 -21.44
C ARG A 577 -13.22 6.42 -20.69
N SER A 578 -12.92 5.70 -19.60
CA SER A 578 -13.94 5.06 -18.75
C SER A 578 -14.78 6.11 -18.04
N SER A 579 -16.11 5.93 -18.06
CA SER A 579 -17.05 6.80 -17.33
C SER A 579 -17.26 6.39 -15.87
N SER A 580 -16.65 5.28 -15.45
CA SER A 580 -16.81 4.72 -14.10
C SER A 580 -15.45 4.38 -13.50
N PRO A 581 -15.28 4.54 -12.17
CA PRO A 581 -14.06 4.16 -11.49
C PRO A 581 -13.72 2.68 -11.71
N LEU A 582 -12.44 2.41 -11.89
CA LEU A 582 -11.90 1.08 -12.14
C LEU A 582 -11.59 0.39 -10.81
N PRO A 583 -12.28 -0.72 -10.47
CA PRO A 583 -12.01 -1.46 -9.25
C PRO A 583 -10.68 -2.22 -9.35
N VAL A 584 -10.13 -2.63 -8.20
CA VAL A 584 -9.04 -3.61 -8.17
C VAL A 584 -9.58 -4.97 -8.64
N ASP A 585 -9.04 -5.48 -9.73
CA ASP A 585 -9.41 -6.77 -10.32
C ASP A 585 -8.29 -7.83 -10.21
N SER A 586 -7.07 -7.42 -9.90
CA SER A 586 -5.95 -8.33 -9.63
C SER A 586 -6.00 -8.96 -8.24
N THR A 587 -5.40 -10.14 -8.13
CA THR A 587 -5.05 -10.79 -6.86
C THR A 587 -3.54 -11.10 -6.80
N HIS A 588 -3.04 -11.44 -5.61
CA HIS A 588 -1.66 -11.94 -5.44
C HIS A 588 -1.37 -13.13 -6.37
N ASP A 589 -0.11 -13.28 -6.81
CA ASP A 589 0.37 -14.33 -7.71
C ASP A 589 -0.24 -14.27 -9.13
N GLN A 590 -0.49 -13.03 -9.59
CA GLN A 590 -0.89 -12.74 -10.96
C GLN A 590 0.14 -11.88 -11.68
N PHE A 591 0.05 -11.83 -13.00
CA PHE A 591 0.83 -10.90 -13.82
C PHE A 591 0.00 -10.31 -14.94
N ILE A 592 0.44 -9.17 -15.46
CA ILE A 592 -0.14 -8.52 -16.63
C ILE A 592 0.98 -8.12 -17.60
N GLU A 593 0.69 -8.20 -18.89
CA GLU A 593 1.61 -7.75 -19.93
C GLU A 593 1.17 -6.38 -20.45
N PHE A 594 2.12 -5.47 -20.61
CA PHE A 594 1.88 -4.30 -21.44
C PHE A 594 1.60 -4.74 -22.87
N THR A 595 0.57 -4.18 -23.47
CA THR A 595 0.13 -4.49 -24.83
C THR A 595 -0.45 -3.24 -25.48
N ASN A 596 -0.78 -3.33 -26.76
CA ASN A 596 -1.51 -2.27 -27.45
C ASN A 596 -2.97 -2.22 -27.03
N SER A 597 -3.55 -1.02 -27.12
CA SER A 597 -5.00 -0.83 -27.12
C SER A 597 -5.66 -1.59 -28.28
N ASP A 598 -6.96 -1.81 -28.16
CA ASP A 598 -7.75 -2.50 -29.16
C ASP A 598 -7.69 -1.78 -30.52
N LEU A 599 -7.66 -2.56 -31.60
CA LEU A 599 -7.59 -2.03 -32.96
C LEU A 599 -8.83 -1.24 -33.33
N ASP A 600 -10.02 -1.76 -33.05
CA ASP A 600 -11.27 -1.11 -33.42
C ASP A 600 -11.50 0.12 -32.52
N ALA A 601 -11.16 0.04 -31.24
CA ALA A 601 -11.35 1.15 -30.29
C ALA A 601 -10.34 2.29 -30.48
N ASP A 602 -9.06 2.00 -30.76
CA ASP A 602 -7.98 2.98 -30.70
C ASP A 602 -6.87 2.77 -31.75
N ALA A 603 -7.11 1.95 -32.78
CA ALA A 603 -6.13 1.62 -33.82
C ALA A 603 -4.78 1.11 -33.27
N ALA A 604 -4.80 0.48 -32.09
CA ALA A 604 -3.60 0.00 -31.39
C ALA A 604 -2.55 1.10 -31.10
N GLN A 605 -2.97 2.35 -30.93
CA GLN A 605 -2.03 3.49 -30.84
C GLN A 605 -1.49 3.76 -29.43
N SER A 606 -2.15 3.23 -28.40
CA SER A 606 -1.76 3.42 -27.00
C SER A 606 -1.20 2.12 -26.43
N THR A 607 -0.19 2.21 -25.55
CA THR A 607 0.26 1.07 -24.75
C THR A 607 -0.50 1.07 -23.44
N VAL A 608 -1.13 -0.07 -23.11
CA VAL A 608 -1.94 -0.29 -21.91
C VAL A 608 -1.38 -1.49 -21.13
N PRO A 609 -1.57 -1.57 -19.80
CA PRO A 609 -2.22 -0.58 -18.92
C PRO A 609 -1.45 0.74 -18.81
N PHE A 610 -2.12 1.79 -18.31
CA PHE A 610 -1.44 3.02 -17.89
C PHE A 610 -0.85 2.85 -16.49
N ILE A 611 0.00 3.77 -16.05
CA ILE A 611 0.65 3.74 -14.75
C ILE A 611 0.03 4.83 -13.86
N ASP A 612 -0.52 4.42 -12.72
CA ASP A 612 -0.97 5.34 -11.68
C ASP A 612 0.24 5.91 -10.93
N ILE A 613 0.41 7.23 -10.96
CA ILE A 613 1.53 7.93 -10.32
C ILE A 613 1.09 8.69 -9.06
N GLN A 614 -0.17 8.53 -8.64
CA GLN A 614 -0.68 9.21 -7.45
C GLN A 614 0.01 8.70 -6.18
N PRO A 615 0.29 9.58 -5.21
CA PRO A 615 0.90 9.18 -3.95
C PRO A 615 -0.07 8.36 -3.09
N ILE A 616 0.45 7.28 -2.51
CA ILE A 616 -0.24 6.48 -1.50
C ILE A 616 0.49 6.68 -0.18
N GLU A 617 -0.17 7.36 0.75
CA GLU A 617 0.29 7.57 2.12
C GLU A 617 -0.94 7.57 3.04
N PRO A 618 -0.85 7.02 4.27
CA PRO A 618 -1.95 7.07 5.22
C PRO A 618 -2.34 8.51 5.55
N LEU A 619 -3.61 8.74 5.91
CA LEU A 619 -4.06 10.06 6.36
C LEU A 619 -3.15 10.60 7.49
N LYS A 620 -2.62 11.82 7.31
CA LYS A 620 -1.62 12.47 8.19
C LYS A 620 -0.24 11.78 8.27
N GLY A 621 0.04 10.83 7.39
CA GLY A 621 1.37 10.20 7.20
C GLY A 621 1.86 9.29 8.34
N GLY A 622 0.98 8.89 9.28
CA GLY A 622 1.37 8.35 10.58
C GLY A 622 1.01 6.89 10.89
N SER A 623 0.82 6.02 9.89
CA SER A 623 0.54 4.58 10.13
C SER A 623 1.74 3.70 9.81
N LEU A 624 1.89 2.62 10.58
CA LEU A 624 2.86 1.56 10.29
C LEU A 624 2.44 0.76 9.08
N ILE A 625 3.38 0.58 8.16
CA ILE A 625 3.20 -0.19 6.93
C ILE A 625 4.05 -1.47 7.02
N SER A 626 3.42 -2.64 6.96
CA SER A 626 4.12 -3.92 7.00
C SER A 626 4.40 -4.48 5.60
N GLY A 627 3.61 -4.09 4.61
CA GLY A 627 3.70 -4.64 3.27
C GLY A 627 3.43 -3.63 2.18
N ALA A 628 3.76 -4.01 0.96
CA ALA A 628 3.48 -3.27 -0.25
C ALA A 628 3.36 -4.22 -1.45
N GLY A 629 2.75 -3.75 -2.52
CA GLY A 629 2.58 -4.53 -3.73
C GLY A 629 2.23 -3.70 -4.95
N MET A 630 2.08 -4.39 -6.08
CA MET A 630 1.58 -3.83 -7.32
C MET A 630 0.23 -4.48 -7.64
N ILE A 631 -0.74 -3.66 -8.04
CA ILE A 631 -2.09 -4.10 -8.39
C ILE A 631 -2.49 -3.58 -9.77
N HIS A 632 -3.43 -4.26 -10.39
CA HIS A 632 -4.15 -3.78 -11.55
C HIS A 632 -5.55 -3.31 -11.13
N ARG A 633 -5.96 -2.17 -11.68
CA ARG A 633 -7.30 -1.61 -11.56
C ARG A 633 -7.92 -1.54 -12.93
N GLY A 634 -8.92 -2.36 -13.20
CA GLY A 634 -9.42 -2.59 -14.55
C GLY A 634 -10.87 -3.04 -14.64
N ALA A 635 -11.38 -2.97 -15.86
CA ALA A 635 -12.69 -3.49 -16.23
C ALA A 635 -12.67 -3.91 -17.70
N ARG A 636 -13.64 -4.74 -18.10
CA ARG A 636 -13.78 -5.16 -19.50
C ARG A 636 -13.94 -3.94 -20.42
N GLY A 637 -13.22 -3.92 -21.55
CA GLY A 637 -13.22 -2.78 -22.47
C GLY A 637 -12.28 -1.64 -22.08
N SER A 638 -11.53 -1.78 -20.98
CA SER A 638 -10.52 -0.81 -20.53
C SER A 638 -9.17 -1.51 -20.38
N GLY A 639 -8.10 -0.81 -20.75
CA GLY A 639 -6.73 -1.23 -20.53
C GLY A 639 -6.26 -1.15 -19.08
N GLY A 640 -7.00 -0.43 -18.22
CA GLY A 640 -6.72 -0.33 -16.79
C GLY A 640 -5.47 0.46 -16.40
N PHE A 641 -5.21 0.49 -15.09
CA PHE A 641 -4.02 1.08 -14.48
C PHE A 641 -3.24 0.04 -13.66
N ILE A 642 -1.91 0.07 -13.74
CA ILE A 642 -1.04 -0.51 -12.73
C ILE A 642 -0.78 0.54 -11.66
N ALA A 643 -0.98 0.17 -10.39
CA ALA A 643 -0.82 1.08 -9.26
C ALA A 643 -0.08 0.39 -8.11
N PRO A 644 0.69 1.13 -7.28
CA PRO A 644 1.17 0.60 -6.03
C PRO A 644 0.01 0.34 -5.05
N LYS A 645 0.25 -0.49 -4.05
CA LYS A 645 -0.63 -0.76 -2.90
C LYS A 645 0.21 -0.86 -1.64
N LEU A 646 -0.32 -0.40 -0.52
CA LEU A 646 0.28 -0.55 0.80
C LEU A 646 -0.56 -1.49 1.67
N ILE A 647 0.10 -2.19 2.59
CA ILE A 647 -0.52 -3.04 3.59
C ILE A 647 -0.13 -2.51 4.97
N THR A 648 -1.14 -2.05 5.71
CA THR A 648 -0.97 -1.57 7.09
C THR A 648 -0.58 -2.69 8.05
N TYR A 649 0.10 -2.35 9.14
CA TYR A 649 0.53 -3.31 10.16
C TYR A 649 -0.66 -3.93 10.91
N ASP A 650 -0.55 -5.22 11.24
CA ASP A 650 -1.57 -5.95 12.02
C ASP A 650 -1.45 -5.65 13.52
N TYR A 651 -2.34 -4.80 14.03
CA TYR A 651 -2.43 -4.44 15.45
C TYR A 651 -3.26 -5.41 16.30
N SER A 652 -3.95 -6.39 15.70
CA SER A 652 -4.88 -7.29 16.42
C SER A 652 -4.20 -8.02 17.59
N ARG A 653 -2.91 -8.31 17.47
CA ARG A 653 -2.10 -9.01 18.48
C ARG A 653 -1.75 -8.14 19.68
N HIS A 654 -1.78 -6.82 19.51
CA HIS A 654 -1.39 -5.84 20.53
C HIS A 654 -2.57 -5.37 21.39
N VAL A 655 -3.80 -5.51 20.87
CA VAL A 655 -5.03 -5.28 21.65
C VAL A 655 -5.19 -6.37 22.69
N LYS A 656 -5.21 -5.98 23.97
CA LYS A 656 -5.31 -6.93 25.08
C LYS A 656 -6.70 -6.95 25.71
N ALA A 657 -7.32 -8.13 25.66
CA ALA A 657 -8.58 -8.43 26.33
C ALA A 657 -8.41 -9.00 27.75
N GLU A 658 -7.22 -9.47 28.10
CA GLU A 658 -6.93 -10.04 29.42
C GLU A 658 -6.28 -8.98 30.31
N LEU A 659 -6.79 -8.81 31.53
CA LEU A 659 -6.16 -7.97 32.55
C LEU A 659 -5.05 -8.75 33.27
N PRO A 660 -4.07 -8.06 33.88
CA PRO A 660 -3.08 -8.71 34.72
C PRO A 660 -3.81 -9.40 35.86
N ILE A 661 -3.45 -10.66 36.14
CA ILE A 661 -3.95 -11.39 37.30
C ILE A 661 -3.53 -10.60 38.54
N ASP A 662 -4.49 -10.20 39.38
CA ASP A 662 -4.20 -9.60 40.69
C ASP A 662 -3.44 -10.67 41.52
N ILE A 663 -2.11 -10.55 41.64
CA ILE A 663 -1.25 -11.48 42.41
C ILE A 663 -1.44 -11.31 43.94
N TYR A 664 -2.57 -10.75 44.37
CA TYR A 664 -2.88 -10.45 45.78
C TYR A 664 -4.27 -10.93 46.21
N GLU A 665 -4.83 -11.95 45.57
CA GLU A 665 -5.71 -12.88 46.29
C GLU A 665 -4.85 -13.99 46.91
N GLY A 666 -4.17 -13.65 48.00
CA GLY A 666 -3.66 -14.64 48.94
C GLY A 666 -4.81 -15.13 49.80
N GLU A 667 -5.05 -16.45 49.74
CA GLU A 667 -5.83 -17.25 50.69
C GLU A 667 -7.29 -16.82 50.93
N SER A 668 -8.20 -17.28 50.07
CA SER A 668 -9.53 -17.67 50.57
C SER A 668 -9.37 -19.00 51.32
N PRO A 669 -9.82 -19.12 52.59
CA PRO A 669 -9.79 -20.41 53.28
C PRO A 669 -10.77 -21.37 52.61
N ASP A 670 -10.26 -22.56 52.29
CA ASP A 670 -10.98 -23.70 51.74
C ASP A 670 -12.42 -23.81 52.27
N PHE A 671 -13.40 -23.59 51.40
CA PHE A 671 -14.74 -24.12 51.60
C PHE A 671 -14.70 -25.60 51.22
N MET A 672 -14.47 -26.48 52.20
CA MET A 672 -14.74 -27.90 52.06
C MET A 672 -16.26 -28.10 51.83
N PRO A 673 -16.68 -28.89 50.84
CA PRO A 673 -18.08 -29.23 50.66
C PRO A 673 -18.53 -30.19 51.78
N VAL A 674 -19.53 -29.77 52.54
CA VAL A 674 -20.26 -30.63 53.47
C VAL A 674 -20.99 -31.69 52.65
N ALA A 675 -20.61 -32.95 52.86
CA ALA A 675 -21.35 -34.10 52.34
C ALA A 675 -22.74 -34.14 52.99
N ALA A 676 -23.78 -34.16 52.16
CA ALA A 676 -25.14 -34.43 52.60
C ALA A 676 -25.28 -35.91 52.97
N ASN A 677 -25.79 -36.18 54.17
CA ASN A 677 -26.52 -37.40 54.52
C ASN A 677 -28.00 -37.09 54.53
#